data_AF-A0A7K8JSS0-F1
#
_entry.id   AF-A0A7K8JSS0-F1
#
_cell.length_a   1.000
_cell.length_b   1.000
_cell.length_c   1.000
_cell.angle_alpha   90.00
_cell.angle_beta   90.00
_cell.angle_gamma   90.00
#
_symmetry.space_group_name_H-M   'P 1'
#
loop_
_entity.id
_entity.type
_entity.pdbx_description
1 polymer ?
#
loop_
_entity_poly.entity_id
_entity_poly.type
_entity_poly.pdbx_seq_one_letter_code
_entity_poly.pdbx_strand_id
1 'polypeptide(L)'
;QGDVLDGYVRTEGAWLLNPKKQIYRTNSKEECAERCENEKKFTCRAFLFASKDQQCLTLAENTRTAVIFRRTNAVLYEKRIYLLECKEGRGVDYRGTEAKTQKGVPCQKWSDNSPHISNYTPEKYPNAGLEENYCRNPNNDVKGPWCYTTDPDTRFDYCNIPECEVECMHCSGENYHGVVATTVSGLQCQRWDSQQPHSHGYLPENFPEKDLKMNYCRNPDGEPQPWCFTTSLTKRWEYCSIPRCTTPPPVPAPGRQCLSGRGEDYQGTVSVTESGNTCQRWSSQFPHRHARTPENYPCKRLEENYCRNPDGEKMPWCYTTNRTARWEYCNIPSCDGTGPEAPAVDVPEQAQITEECYQGNGVTYRGTASFTLTGKKCQAWSSMTPHRHTKTPDQFPNADLRQNYCRNPDADSRPWCYTTDPSVRWEYCNLKKCDDSAPVTLPKPPQTTLEPNPDCINGNGKDYRGTVAKTARGRTCQEWSSQRPHSHDYFTPMTHPRAGLDKNYCRNPDGDVNGPWCYTTDPRKAWEYCDIPKCAPTQYECGKSKFRPKLCAQRIVAGCISHPHSWPWQISLRTSFGMHFCGGTLIDPQWVLTAAHCLQKSSWPSAYKVYLGLHRETASEASVQKRDVEKLFKEPHRVDIALLKLSSPAIINDHVIPVCLPRENSVLGGREECYVTGWGDTKGTGGDGYLKETGFPVIENKICNRPEFLNGRVKKHELCAGNIHGGTDSCQGDSGGPLVCLDQDKFVQHGVTSWGLGCAQPMKPGVYVRVSNYIPWIKSIMENN
;
A
#
# COMPACT_ATOMS: atom_id res chain seq x y z
N GLN A 1 -16.67 10.94 23.40
CA GLN A 1 -17.37 9.64 23.23
C GLN A 1 -17.09 9.18 21.82
N GLY A 2 -16.57 7.97 21.65
CA GLY A 2 -16.24 7.40 20.34
C GLY A 2 -17.49 6.95 19.58
N ASP A 3 -17.33 6.75 18.28
CA ASP A 3 -18.34 6.16 17.39
C ASP A 3 -18.54 4.68 17.78
N VAL A 4 -19.77 4.15 17.72
CA VAL A 4 -20.07 2.74 18.01
C VAL A 4 -19.25 1.80 17.12
N LEU A 5 -18.84 2.28 15.95
CA LEU A 5 -18.01 1.56 14.98
C LEU A 5 -16.52 1.51 15.36
N ASP A 6 -16.04 2.28 16.34
CA ASP A 6 -14.63 2.30 16.75
C ASP A 6 -14.17 0.93 17.30
N GLY A 7 -15.10 0.13 17.82
CA GLY A 7 -14.89 -1.24 18.27
C GLY A 7 -14.77 -2.28 17.16
N TYR A 8 -14.94 -1.89 15.90
CA TYR A 8 -15.01 -2.80 14.75
C TYR A 8 -13.81 -2.65 13.79
N VAL A 9 -13.51 -3.73 13.07
CA VAL A 9 -12.61 -3.77 11.92
C VAL A 9 -13.46 -3.91 10.66
N ARG A 10 -13.20 -3.04 9.67
CA ARG A 10 -14.02 -2.95 8.45
C ARG A 10 -13.31 -3.61 7.27
N THR A 11 -14.04 -4.45 6.54
CA THR A 11 -13.58 -5.10 5.30
C THR A 11 -14.66 -5.08 4.23
N GLU A 12 -14.42 -4.37 3.13
CA GLU A 12 -15.28 -4.36 1.94
C GLU A 12 -15.14 -5.64 1.11
N GLY A 13 -16.26 -6.08 0.52
CA GLY A 13 -16.30 -7.18 -0.42
C GLY A 13 -16.20 -8.58 0.22
N ALA A 14 -16.19 -8.64 1.56
CA ALA A 14 -16.10 -9.87 2.33
C ALA A 14 -17.50 -10.37 2.75
N TRP A 15 -17.71 -11.68 2.68
CA TRP A 15 -18.91 -12.35 3.15
C TRP A 15 -18.55 -13.61 3.92
N LEU A 16 -19.09 -13.77 5.12
CA LEU A 16 -18.83 -14.95 5.93
C LEU A 16 -19.90 -16.01 5.67
N LEU A 17 -19.48 -17.25 5.42
CA LEU A 17 -20.39 -18.38 5.48
C LEU A 17 -20.67 -18.67 6.95
N ASN A 18 -21.89 -18.34 7.38
CA ASN A 18 -22.28 -18.47 8.77
C ASN A 18 -23.63 -19.20 8.89
N PRO A 19 -23.68 -20.34 9.60
CA PRO A 19 -24.92 -21.06 9.88
C PRO A 19 -25.81 -20.35 10.92
N LYS A 20 -25.25 -19.56 11.85
CA LYS A 20 -25.97 -18.82 12.91
C LYS A 20 -25.94 -17.31 12.64
N LYS A 21 -27.00 -16.80 12.03
CA LYS A 21 -27.17 -15.38 11.67
C LYS A 21 -28.60 -14.90 11.94
N GLN A 22 -28.78 -13.60 12.14
CA GLN A 22 -30.08 -12.93 12.00
C GLN A 22 -30.00 -11.91 10.86
N ILE A 23 -31.14 -11.65 10.23
CA ILE A 23 -31.25 -10.69 9.13
C ILE A 23 -32.23 -9.61 9.55
N TYR A 24 -31.78 -8.37 9.50
CA TYR A 24 -32.55 -7.17 9.80
C TYR A 24 -32.56 -6.27 8.57
N ARG A 25 -33.63 -5.50 8.42
CA ARG A 25 -33.71 -4.46 7.38
C ARG A 25 -33.34 -3.12 8.02
N THR A 26 -32.30 -2.49 7.52
CA THR A 26 -31.86 -1.15 7.95
C THR A 26 -31.05 -0.48 6.85
N ASN A 27 -31.02 0.85 6.88
CA ASN A 27 -30.24 1.71 6.00
C ASN A 27 -29.02 2.33 6.69
N SER A 28 -28.80 2.04 7.98
CA SER A 28 -27.69 2.57 8.78
C SER A 28 -26.78 1.44 9.24
N LYS A 29 -25.47 1.63 9.02
CA LYS A 29 -24.43 0.73 9.54
C LYS A 29 -24.31 0.86 11.07
N GLU A 30 -24.60 2.04 11.61
CA GLU A 30 -24.63 2.32 13.05
C GLU A 30 -25.79 1.56 13.72
N GLU A 31 -26.99 1.60 13.13
CA GLU A 31 -28.11 0.78 13.62
C GLU A 31 -27.78 -0.72 13.52
N CYS A 32 -27.11 -1.16 12.45
CA CYS A 32 -26.66 -2.56 12.33
C CYS A 32 -25.66 -2.94 13.43
N ALA A 33 -24.74 -2.04 13.78
CA ALA A 33 -23.83 -2.22 14.91
C ALA A 33 -24.60 -2.32 16.24
N GLU A 34 -25.57 -1.43 16.48
CA GLU A 34 -26.43 -1.49 17.67
C GLU A 34 -27.23 -2.80 17.76
N ARG A 35 -27.71 -3.33 16.62
CA ARG A 35 -28.36 -4.65 16.56
C ARG A 35 -27.39 -5.76 16.95
N CYS A 36 -26.14 -5.67 16.52
CA CYS A 36 -25.10 -6.63 16.89
C CYS A 36 -24.72 -6.53 18.38
N GLU A 37 -24.66 -5.32 18.96
CA GLU A 37 -24.44 -5.15 20.41
C GLU A 37 -25.60 -5.70 21.26
N ASN A 38 -26.83 -5.60 20.77
CA ASN A 38 -28.03 -6.04 21.50
C ASN A 38 -28.51 -7.45 21.12
N GLU A 39 -27.76 -8.19 20.30
CA GLU A 39 -28.13 -9.54 19.86
C GLU A 39 -28.09 -10.53 21.03
N LYS A 40 -29.21 -11.24 21.25
CA LYS A 40 -29.36 -12.20 22.37
C LYS A 40 -29.46 -13.66 21.92
N LYS A 41 -29.68 -13.92 20.62
CA LYS A 41 -29.81 -15.30 20.11
C LYS A 41 -28.47 -16.01 20.02
N PHE A 42 -27.38 -15.26 19.86
CA PHE A 42 -26.01 -15.73 19.86
C PHE A 42 -25.08 -14.56 20.16
N THR A 43 -23.84 -14.86 20.57
CA THR A 43 -22.78 -13.87 20.68
C THR A 43 -22.45 -13.27 19.32
N CYS A 44 -22.86 -12.04 19.05
CA CYS A 44 -22.54 -11.38 17.79
C CYS A 44 -21.05 -10.96 17.76
N ARG A 45 -20.26 -11.58 16.89
CA ARG A 45 -18.82 -11.30 16.70
C ARG A 45 -18.55 -10.41 15.50
N ALA A 46 -19.47 -10.37 14.54
CA ALA A 46 -19.39 -9.52 13.38
C ALA A 46 -20.78 -9.17 12.86
N PHE A 47 -20.88 -8.16 12.01
CA PHE A 47 -22.06 -7.94 11.20
C PHE A 47 -21.68 -7.66 9.74
N LEU A 48 -22.56 -8.04 8.83
CA LEU A 48 -22.49 -7.66 7.41
C LEU A 48 -23.53 -6.60 7.15
N PHE A 49 -23.12 -5.50 6.53
CA PHE A 49 -24.01 -4.46 6.06
C PHE A 49 -23.95 -4.39 4.54
N ALA A 50 -25.10 -4.54 3.90
CA ALA A 50 -25.28 -4.42 2.46
C ALA A 50 -26.21 -3.25 2.15
N SER A 51 -25.65 -2.11 1.75
CA SER A 51 -26.37 -0.84 1.59
C SER A 51 -27.47 -0.93 0.53
N LYS A 52 -27.17 -1.45 -0.67
CA LYS A 52 -28.17 -1.58 -1.76
C LYS A 52 -29.29 -2.55 -1.46
N ASP A 53 -29.03 -3.57 -0.65
CA ASP A 53 -30.01 -4.55 -0.23
C ASP A 53 -30.77 -4.11 1.03
N GLN A 54 -30.36 -3.00 1.67
CA GLN A 54 -30.81 -2.56 3.00
C GLN A 54 -30.78 -3.68 4.04
N GLN A 55 -29.78 -4.56 3.93
CA GLN A 55 -29.67 -5.76 4.75
C GLN A 55 -28.54 -5.61 5.74
N CYS A 56 -28.89 -5.79 7.01
CA CYS A 56 -27.97 -6.01 8.10
C CYS A 56 -28.03 -7.47 8.49
N LEU A 57 -26.89 -8.13 8.60
CA LEU A 57 -26.80 -9.48 9.13
C LEU A 57 -25.89 -9.49 10.34
N THR A 58 -26.43 -9.78 11.52
CA THR A 58 -25.62 -10.07 12.69
C THR A 58 -25.12 -11.50 12.61
N LEU A 59 -23.86 -11.72 12.99
CA LEU A 59 -23.14 -12.97 12.77
C LEU A 59 -22.48 -13.45 14.07
N ALA A 60 -22.69 -14.73 14.37
CA ALA A 60 -21.87 -15.40 15.37
C ALA A 60 -20.41 -15.55 14.92
N GLU A 61 -20.14 -15.82 13.65
CA GLU A 61 -18.79 -16.09 13.16
C GLU A 61 -17.99 -14.81 12.80
N ASN A 62 -16.66 -14.93 12.74
CA ASN A 62 -15.75 -13.91 12.21
C ASN A 62 -14.76 -14.52 11.19
N THR A 63 -13.80 -13.73 10.69
CA THR A 63 -12.79 -14.16 9.70
C THR A 63 -11.82 -15.22 10.20
N ARG A 64 -11.70 -15.43 11.51
CA ARG A 64 -10.87 -16.50 12.08
C ARG A 64 -11.58 -17.83 12.13
N THR A 65 -12.88 -17.81 12.40
CA THR A 65 -13.67 -19.01 12.67
C THR A 65 -14.48 -19.48 11.45
N ALA A 66 -14.74 -18.62 10.48
CA ALA A 66 -15.49 -18.96 9.27
C ALA A 66 -14.71 -18.81 7.96
N VAL A 67 -15.17 -19.55 6.94
CA VAL A 67 -14.70 -19.42 5.56
C VAL A 67 -15.25 -18.13 4.95
N ILE A 68 -14.34 -17.34 4.38
CA ILE A 68 -14.65 -16.02 3.83
C ILE A 68 -14.83 -16.11 2.31
N PHE A 69 -16.02 -15.75 1.85
CA PHE A 69 -16.38 -15.64 0.46
C PHE A 69 -16.27 -14.20 -0.04
N ARG A 70 -16.24 -14.11 -1.35
CA ARG A 70 -16.29 -12.88 -2.11
C ARG A 70 -17.75 -12.48 -2.32
N ARG A 71 -18.16 -11.27 -1.97
CA ARG A 71 -19.51 -10.77 -2.30
C ARG A 71 -19.50 -9.28 -2.61
N THR A 72 -20.13 -8.89 -3.71
CA THR A 72 -20.36 -7.48 -4.05
C THR A 72 -21.33 -6.84 -3.08
N ASN A 73 -21.20 -5.53 -2.85
CA ASN A 73 -22.10 -4.74 -2.01
C ASN A 73 -22.21 -5.22 -0.55
N ALA A 74 -21.24 -5.97 -0.04
CA ALA A 74 -21.21 -6.39 1.36
C ALA A 74 -19.99 -5.78 2.05
N VAL A 75 -20.22 -5.12 3.18
CA VAL A 75 -19.15 -4.65 4.07
C VAL A 75 -19.24 -5.42 5.37
N LEU A 76 -18.16 -6.12 5.70
CA LEU A 76 -17.99 -6.86 6.94
C LEU A 76 -17.44 -5.94 8.02
N TYR A 77 -18.06 -5.95 9.19
CA TYR A 77 -17.61 -5.26 10.39
C TYR A 77 -17.41 -6.30 11.48
N GLU A 78 -16.18 -6.47 11.95
CA GLU A 78 -15.83 -7.49 12.93
C GLU A 78 -15.46 -6.86 14.27
N LYS A 79 -16.06 -7.33 15.36
CA LYS A 79 -15.73 -6.84 16.70
C LYS A 79 -14.28 -7.17 17.01
N ARG A 80 -13.49 -6.14 17.27
CA ARG A 80 -12.05 -6.24 17.49
C ARG A 80 -11.69 -7.17 18.64
N ILE A 81 -12.48 -7.21 19.71
CA ILE A 81 -12.22 -8.07 20.88
C ILE A 81 -12.15 -9.57 20.52
N TYR A 82 -12.85 -10.01 19.48
CA TYR A 82 -12.80 -11.39 18.98
C TYR A 82 -11.69 -11.61 17.93
N LEU A 83 -10.98 -10.55 17.55
CA LEU A 83 -9.79 -10.57 16.69
C LEU A 83 -8.50 -10.36 17.50
N LEU A 84 -8.55 -10.07 18.80
CA LEU A 84 -7.37 -9.97 19.65
C LEU A 84 -6.95 -11.36 20.13
N GLU A 85 -5.67 -11.69 19.99
CA GLU A 85 -5.07 -12.91 20.57
C GLU A 85 -4.23 -12.63 21.83
N CYS A 86 -4.46 -11.47 22.46
CA CYS A 86 -3.84 -11.07 23.72
C CYS A 86 -4.92 -10.81 24.79
N LYS A 87 -4.57 -10.89 26.07
CA LYS A 87 -5.46 -10.65 27.22
C LYS A 87 -5.17 -9.31 27.90
N GLU A 88 -6.19 -8.67 28.47
CA GLU A 88 -6.03 -7.48 29.33
C GLU A 88 -6.25 -7.86 30.81
N GLY A 89 -5.31 -7.49 31.68
CA GLY A 89 -5.33 -7.77 33.11
C GLY A 89 -5.47 -9.27 33.40
N ARG A 90 -6.54 -9.64 34.11
CA ARG A 90 -6.82 -11.06 34.40
C ARG A 90 -7.38 -11.82 33.18
N GLY A 91 -7.62 -11.17 32.05
CA GLY A 91 -8.17 -11.81 30.86
C GLY A 91 -9.63 -12.28 31.02
N VAL A 92 -10.43 -11.58 31.84
CA VAL A 92 -11.87 -11.88 32.00
C VAL A 92 -12.62 -11.63 30.68
N ASP A 93 -12.24 -10.56 29.98
CA ASP A 93 -12.80 -10.18 28.68
C ASP A 93 -12.03 -10.77 27.49
N TYR A 94 -11.07 -11.65 27.73
CA TYR A 94 -10.34 -12.33 26.65
C TYR A 94 -11.30 -13.20 25.82
N ARG A 95 -11.29 -12.99 24.50
CA ARG A 95 -12.13 -13.71 23.52
C ARG A 95 -11.34 -14.29 22.34
N GLY A 96 -10.02 -14.43 22.50
CA GLY A 96 -9.17 -15.05 21.48
C GLY A 96 -9.38 -16.57 21.35
N THR A 97 -8.57 -17.19 20.49
CA THR A 97 -8.75 -18.57 20.02
C THR A 97 -7.71 -19.56 20.55
N GLU A 98 -6.87 -19.15 21.53
CA GLU A 98 -5.92 -20.05 22.17
C GLU A 98 -6.66 -21.26 22.79
N ALA A 99 -6.22 -22.45 22.42
CA ALA A 99 -6.88 -23.72 22.73
C ALA A 99 -5.90 -24.76 23.30
N LYS A 100 -4.70 -24.30 23.71
CA LYS A 100 -3.69 -25.11 24.39
C LYS A 100 -3.28 -24.47 25.70
N THR A 101 -2.96 -25.32 26.67
CA THR A 101 -2.40 -24.87 27.94
C THR A 101 -0.96 -24.38 27.74
N GLN A 102 -0.39 -23.73 28.75
CA GLN A 102 1.02 -23.31 28.79
C GLN A 102 2.02 -24.46 28.55
N LYS A 103 1.59 -25.72 28.79
CA LYS A 103 2.37 -26.94 28.53
C LYS A 103 2.10 -27.54 27.15
N GLY A 104 1.31 -26.88 26.31
CA GLY A 104 0.93 -27.36 24.98
C GLY A 104 -0.17 -28.42 24.95
N VAL A 105 -0.81 -28.74 26.09
CA VAL A 105 -1.88 -29.74 26.17
C VAL A 105 -3.16 -29.16 25.55
N PRO A 106 -3.84 -29.88 24.64
CA PRO A 106 -5.09 -29.41 24.06
C PRO A 106 -6.19 -29.28 25.12
N CYS A 107 -6.98 -28.21 25.02
CA CYS A 107 -8.12 -27.99 25.89
C CYS A 107 -9.31 -28.89 25.53
N GLN A 108 -10.07 -29.30 26.54
CA GLN A 108 -11.40 -29.90 26.43
C GLN A 108 -12.44 -28.79 26.20
N LYS A 109 -13.51 -29.08 25.44
CA LYS A 109 -14.59 -28.12 25.26
C LYS A 109 -15.34 -27.87 26.58
N TRP A 110 -15.76 -26.63 26.79
CA TRP A 110 -16.51 -26.23 27.99
C TRP A 110 -17.89 -26.91 28.12
N SER A 111 -18.47 -27.31 26.99
CA SER A 111 -19.73 -28.06 26.92
C SER A 111 -19.56 -29.55 27.18
N ASP A 112 -18.34 -30.07 27.07
CA ASP A 112 -18.07 -31.50 27.17
C ASP A 112 -17.84 -31.88 28.64
N ASN A 113 -18.17 -33.12 28.98
CA ASN A 113 -18.01 -33.68 30.34
C ASN A 113 -16.99 -34.83 30.38
N SER A 114 -16.14 -34.93 29.37
CA SER A 114 -15.10 -35.96 29.24
C SER A 114 -13.84 -35.38 28.60
N PRO A 115 -12.63 -35.69 29.11
CA PRO A 115 -12.35 -36.57 30.26
C PRO A 115 -12.78 -35.99 31.63
N HIS A 116 -13.02 -34.68 31.72
CA HIS A 116 -13.38 -34.01 32.97
C HIS A 116 -14.81 -33.49 32.96
N ILE A 117 -15.53 -33.65 34.06
CA ILE A 117 -16.83 -32.99 34.26
C ILE A 117 -16.62 -31.48 34.41
N SER A 118 -17.22 -30.68 33.53
CA SER A 118 -17.06 -29.22 33.49
C SER A 118 -17.95 -28.52 34.51
N ASN A 119 -17.36 -27.77 35.46
CA ASN A 119 -18.12 -27.00 36.45
C ASN A 119 -18.53 -25.61 35.94
N TYR A 120 -17.76 -25.10 34.97
CA TYR A 120 -18.04 -23.88 34.22
C TYR A 120 -18.47 -24.29 32.83
N THR A 121 -19.76 -24.17 32.54
CA THR A 121 -20.32 -24.51 31.24
C THR A 121 -20.97 -23.29 30.60
N PRO A 122 -21.13 -23.28 29.27
CA PRO A 122 -21.79 -22.17 28.56
C PRO A 122 -23.21 -21.90 29.06
N GLU A 123 -23.93 -22.93 29.51
CA GLU A 123 -25.30 -22.82 30.01
C GLU A 123 -25.36 -22.15 31.39
N LYS A 124 -24.38 -22.43 32.26
CA LYS A 124 -24.33 -21.88 33.62
C LYS A 124 -23.69 -20.50 33.68
N TYR A 125 -22.77 -20.19 32.75
CA TYR A 125 -22.03 -18.93 32.69
C TYR A 125 -22.07 -18.32 31.27
N PRO A 126 -23.24 -17.90 30.77
CA PRO A 126 -23.42 -17.48 29.37
C PRO A 126 -22.62 -16.22 29.00
N ASN A 127 -22.34 -15.33 29.95
CA ASN A 127 -21.60 -14.10 29.71
C ASN A 127 -20.07 -14.28 29.72
N ALA A 128 -19.55 -15.44 30.14
CA ALA A 128 -18.12 -15.71 30.24
C ALA A 128 -17.47 -16.10 28.90
N GLY A 129 -18.27 -16.20 27.81
CA GLY A 129 -17.75 -16.51 26.47
C GLY A 129 -17.10 -17.89 26.36
N LEU A 130 -17.60 -18.87 27.12
CA LEU A 130 -17.09 -20.25 27.20
C LEU A 130 -17.39 -21.00 25.90
N GLU A 131 -16.63 -20.72 24.86
CA GLU A 131 -16.89 -21.20 23.50
C GLU A 131 -15.85 -22.24 23.10
N GLU A 132 -16.31 -23.29 22.42
CA GLU A 132 -15.49 -24.44 22.04
C GLU A 132 -14.62 -24.92 23.22
N ASN A 133 -13.32 -25.06 23.01
CA ASN A 133 -12.31 -25.37 24.02
C ASN A 133 -11.34 -24.19 24.25
N TYR A 134 -11.74 -22.96 23.92
CA TYR A 134 -10.84 -21.81 24.04
C TYR A 134 -10.58 -21.45 25.50
N CYS A 135 -9.37 -21.00 25.79
CA CYS A 135 -8.98 -20.56 27.12
C CYS A 135 -9.80 -19.33 27.57
N ARG A 136 -10.36 -19.38 28.78
CA ARG A 136 -11.22 -18.32 29.36
C ARG A 136 -10.96 -18.16 30.85
N ASN A 137 -11.41 -17.05 31.44
CA ASN A 137 -11.30 -16.82 32.87
C ASN A 137 -12.67 -16.59 33.54
N PRO A 138 -13.55 -17.63 33.60
CA PRO A 138 -14.92 -17.47 34.10
C PRO A 138 -15.02 -17.22 35.61
N ASN A 139 -13.98 -17.56 36.37
CA ASN A 139 -13.91 -17.40 37.82
C ASN A 139 -13.10 -16.16 38.26
N ASN A 140 -12.66 -15.33 37.31
CA ASN A 140 -11.81 -14.17 37.57
C ASN A 140 -10.54 -14.52 38.38
N ASP A 141 -9.95 -15.67 38.06
CA ASP A 141 -8.71 -16.16 38.66
C ASP A 141 -7.57 -15.17 38.40
N VAL A 142 -6.78 -14.90 39.44
CA VAL A 142 -5.64 -13.99 39.38
C VAL A 142 -4.52 -14.48 38.46
N LYS A 143 -4.44 -15.79 38.19
CA LYS A 143 -3.46 -16.40 37.29
C LYS A 143 -3.82 -16.24 35.81
N GLY A 144 -5.04 -15.82 35.50
CA GLY A 144 -5.49 -15.54 34.14
C GLY A 144 -6.29 -16.68 33.50
N PRO A 145 -6.48 -16.65 32.17
CA PRO A 145 -7.32 -17.62 31.48
C PRO A 145 -6.75 -19.05 31.52
N TRP A 146 -7.67 -20.01 31.61
CA TRP A 146 -7.39 -21.44 31.73
C TRP A 146 -8.41 -22.25 30.93
N CYS A 147 -8.19 -23.54 30.82
CA CYS A 147 -9.15 -24.48 30.25
C CYS A 147 -9.08 -25.84 30.95
N TYR A 148 -10.17 -26.61 30.90
CA TYR A 148 -10.10 -28.04 31.18
C TYR A 148 -9.21 -28.71 30.14
N THR A 149 -8.41 -29.70 30.50
CA THR A 149 -7.47 -30.31 29.55
C THR A 149 -8.01 -31.62 28.98
N THR A 150 -7.48 -32.06 27.84
CA THR A 150 -7.77 -33.39 27.27
C THR A 150 -6.97 -34.52 27.93
N ASP A 151 -6.03 -34.19 28.81
CA ASP A 151 -5.26 -35.15 29.61
C ASP A 151 -6.10 -35.61 30.83
N PRO A 152 -6.40 -36.91 30.96
CA PRO A 152 -7.15 -37.45 32.11
C PRO A 152 -6.49 -37.20 33.47
N ASP A 153 -5.17 -37.06 33.52
CA ASP A 153 -4.43 -36.85 34.78
C ASP A 153 -4.39 -35.37 35.19
N THR A 154 -4.61 -34.46 34.24
CA THR A 154 -4.58 -33.01 34.47
C THR A 154 -5.96 -32.40 34.24
N ARG A 155 -6.72 -32.17 35.33
CA ARG A 155 -8.10 -31.64 35.22
C ARG A 155 -8.19 -30.30 34.47
N PHE A 156 -7.35 -29.34 34.83
CA PHE A 156 -7.27 -28.04 34.16
C PHE A 156 -5.85 -27.50 34.27
N ASP A 157 -5.46 -26.62 33.36
CA ASP A 157 -4.21 -25.88 33.43
C ASP A 157 -4.40 -24.50 32.79
N TYR A 158 -3.50 -23.57 33.11
CA TYR A 158 -3.53 -22.20 32.61
C TYR A 158 -2.99 -22.13 31.18
N CYS A 159 -3.42 -21.12 30.44
CA CYS A 159 -2.98 -20.90 29.06
C CYS A 159 -1.98 -19.75 28.98
N ASN A 160 -0.98 -19.89 28.11
CA ASN A 160 0.05 -18.87 27.92
C ASN A 160 -0.41 -17.83 26.89
N ILE A 161 -1.38 -17.01 27.28
CA ILE A 161 -1.91 -15.92 26.44
C ILE A 161 -1.07 -14.66 26.70
N PRO A 162 -0.53 -14.01 25.65
CA PRO A 162 0.25 -12.78 25.81
C PRO A 162 -0.63 -11.66 26.36
N GLU A 163 -0.06 -10.80 27.21
CA GLU A 163 -0.73 -9.59 27.67
C GLU A 163 -0.85 -8.59 26.51
N CYS A 164 -2.00 -7.94 26.37
CA CYS A 164 -2.13 -6.81 25.47
C CYS A 164 -1.32 -5.65 26.07
N GLU A 165 -0.42 -5.08 25.28
CA GLU A 165 0.43 -3.97 25.70
C GLU A 165 -0.38 -2.66 25.72
N VAL A 166 -1.20 -2.47 26.75
CA VAL A 166 -2.12 -1.31 26.87
C VAL A 166 -1.59 -0.26 27.85
N GLU A 167 -1.06 -0.68 28.99
CA GLU A 167 -0.54 0.23 30.02
C GLU A 167 0.96 0.50 29.89
N CYS A 168 1.70 -0.50 29.41
CA CYS A 168 3.14 -0.49 29.26
C CYS A 168 3.54 -1.14 27.94
N MET A 169 4.78 -0.92 27.50
CA MET A 169 5.34 -1.55 26.31
C MET A 169 6.38 -2.61 26.67
N HIS A 170 6.35 -3.74 25.96
CA HIS A 170 7.49 -4.63 25.88
C HIS A 170 8.37 -4.24 24.70
N CYS A 171 9.62 -4.69 24.72
CA CYS A 171 10.54 -4.49 23.61
C CYS A 171 10.70 -2.99 23.26
N SER A 172 10.34 -2.63 22.03
CA SER A 172 10.31 -1.26 21.52
C SER A 172 8.87 -0.76 21.31
N GLY A 173 7.85 -1.48 21.82
CA GLY A 173 6.44 -1.14 21.67
C GLY A 173 5.87 -1.35 20.26
N GLU A 174 6.42 -2.31 19.50
CA GLU A 174 5.91 -2.67 18.16
C GLU A 174 4.45 -3.18 18.23
N ASN A 175 4.08 -3.82 19.34
CA ASN A 175 2.73 -4.34 19.60
C ASN A 175 1.97 -3.49 20.64
N TYR A 176 2.43 -2.27 20.91
CA TYR A 176 1.78 -1.39 21.88
C TYR A 176 0.42 -0.91 21.33
N HIS A 177 -0.64 -1.23 22.07
CA HIS A 177 -2.03 -0.92 21.71
C HIS A 177 -2.69 0.10 22.64
N GLY A 178 -1.95 0.64 23.62
CA GLY A 178 -2.47 1.59 24.59
C GLY A 178 -2.98 2.93 24.02
N VAL A 179 -3.56 3.74 24.90
CA VAL A 179 -4.28 4.98 24.54
C VAL A 179 -3.49 6.26 24.82
N VAL A 180 -2.22 6.15 25.21
CA VAL A 180 -1.33 7.31 25.40
C VAL A 180 -1.29 8.13 24.11
N ALA A 181 -1.59 9.43 24.22
CA ALA A 181 -1.70 10.37 23.11
C ALA A 181 -0.90 11.66 23.37
N THR A 182 0.08 11.59 24.27
CA THR A 182 0.97 12.70 24.62
C THR A 182 2.43 12.30 24.50
N THR A 183 3.25 13.23 24.02
CA THR A 183 4.69 13.01 23.84
C THR A 183 5.45 13.21 25.16
N VAL A 184 6.75 12.87 25.18
CA VAL A 184 7.62 13.07 26.35
C VAL A 184 7.71 14.53 26.82
N SER A 185 7.55 15.51 25.92
CA SER A 185 7.50 16.93 26.28
C SER A 185 6.09 17.44 26.60
N GLY A 186 5.09 16.54 26.63
CA GLY A 186 3.69 16.88 26.93
C GLY A 186 2.90 17.42 25.73
N LEU A 187 3.42 17.33 24.51
CA LEU A 187 2.69 17.75 23.32
C LEU A 187 1.59 16.75 22.98
N GLN A 188 0.44 17.26 22.52
CA GLN A 188 -0.65 16.42 22.04
C GLN A 188 -0.30 15.79 20.68
N CYS A 189 -0.63 14.52 20.53
CA CYS A 189 -0.46 13.82 19.28
C CYS A 189 -1.50 14.27 18.24
N GLN A 190 -1.06 14.43 17.00
CA GLN A 190 -1.88 14.55 15.80
C GLN A 190 -2.50 13.18 15.49
N ARG A 191 -3.74 13.18 14.98
CA ARG A 191 -4.39 11.93 14.53
C ARG A 191 -3.71 11.36 13.29
N TRP A 192 -3.55 10.04 13.22
CA TRP A 192 -2.92 9.35 12.09
C TRP A 192 -3.71 9.48 10.78
N ASP A 193 -5.03 9.65 10.85
CA ASP A 193 -5.88 9.92 9.68
C ASP A 193 -5.88 11.41 9.26
N SER A 194 -5.24 12.29 10.04
CA SER A 194 -5.13 13.72 9.72
C SER A 194 -3.84 14.01 8.96
N GLN A 195 -3.92 14.90 7.97
CA GLN A 195 -2.75 15.47 7.29
C GLN A 195 -2.40 16.88 7.79
N GLN A 196 -2.97 17.31 8.92
CA GLN A 196 -2.72 18.60 9.56
C GLN A 196 -2.42 18.46 11.06
N PRO A 197 -1.49 19.28 11.61
CA PRO A 197 -0.66 20.27 10.92
C PRO A 197 0.48 19.68 10.06
N HIS A 198 0.80 18.39 10.23
CA HIS A 198 1.88 17.72 9.52
C HIS A 198 1.35 16.69 8.54
N SER A 199 1.53 16.95 7.24
CA SER A 199 1.31 15.92 6.21
C SER A 199 2.35 14.79 6.36
N HIS A 200 1.95 13.53 6.23
CA HIS A 200 2.81 12.37 6.47
C HIS A 200 2.34 11.11 5.73
N GLY A 201 3.26 10.16 5.53
CA GLY A 201 2.99 8.90 4.81
C GLY A 201 2.33 7.79 5.63
N TYR A 202 2.32 7.88 6.96
CA TYR A 202 1.74 6.88 7.88
C TYR A 202 0.20 6.99 8.00
N LEU A 203 -0.49 6.85 6.89
CA LEU A 203 -1.96 6.82 6.87
C LEU A 203 -2.47 5.43 7.30
N PRO A 204 -3.52 5.34 8.13
CA PRO A 204 -4.12 4.06 8.53
C PRO A 204 -4.58 3.21 7.34
N GLU A 205 -5.00 3.85 6.24
CA GLU A 205 -5.37 3.19 4.98
C GLU A 205 -4.18 2.49 4.31
N ASN A 206 -2.97 3.04 4.47
CA ASN A 206 -1.73 2.48 3.90
C ASN A 206 -1.11 1.39 4.79
N PHE A 207 -1.36 1.46 6.10
CA PHE A 207 -0.79 0.57 7.13
C PHE A 207 -1.85 0.05 8.14
N PRO A 208 -2.92 -0.58 7.67
CA PRO A 208 -4.01 -1.06 8.53
C PRO A 208 -3.58 -2.12 9.54
N GLU A 209 -2.52 -2.88 9.25
CA GLU A 209 -1.93 -3.86 10.17
C GLU A 209 -1.18 -3.22 11.36
N LYS A 210 -0.84 -1.92 11.28
CA LYS A 210 -0.02 -1.22 12.29
C LYS A 210 -0.83 -0.57 13.42
N ASP A 211 -2.15 -0.81 13.46
CA ASP A 211 -3.08 -0.28 14.47
C ASP A 211 -2.94 1.24 14.69
N LEU A 212 -2.76 2.02 13.61
CA LEU A 212 -2.62 3.49 13.63
C LEU A 212 -3.95 4.19 13.98
N LYS A 213 -4.39 4.05 15.22
CA LYS A 213 -5.69 4.54 15.69
C LYS A 213 -5.61 5.94 16.26
N MET A 214 -6.66 6.72 15.97
CA MET A 214 -6.88 8.04 16.57
C MET A 214 -5.58 8.85 16.50
N ASN A 215 -5.13 9.38 17.63
CA ASN A 215 -3.82 10.01 17.82
C ASN A 215 -2.95 9.24 18.82
N TYR A 216 -3.20 7.95 19.02
CA TYR A 216 -2.45 7.17 20.00
C TYR A 216 -1.02 6.91 19.53
N CYS A 217 -0.09 6.90 20.47
CA CYS A 217 1.31 6.59 20.20
C CYS A 217 1.46 5.17 19.68
N ARG A 218 2.20 4.99 18.59
CA ARG A 218 2.44 3.71 17.92
C ARG A 218 3.88 3.61 17.45
N ASN A 219 4.33 2.40 17.17
CA ASN A 219 5.65 2.16 16.60
C ASN A 219 5.55 1.39 15.26
N PRO A 220 5.07 2.04 14.18
CA PRO A 220 4.86 1.36 12.91
C PRO A 220 6.16 0.98 12.17
N ASP A 221 7.26 1.69 12.47
CA ASP A 221 8.51 1.71 11.71
C ASP A 221 9.74 1.23 12.50
N GLY A 222 9.51 0.52 13.62
CA GLY A 222 10.55 -0.14 14.39
C GLY A 222 11.53 0.83 15.06
N GLU A 223 11.05 1.99 15.51
CA GLU A 223 11.80 2.91 16.36
C GLU A 223 12.11 2.31 17.75
N PRO A 224 12.98 2.91 18.56
CA PRO A 224 13.27 2.44 19.91
C PRO A 224 12.07 2.43 20.88
N GLN A 225 11.06 3.27 20.62
CA GLN A 225 9.83 3.36 21.39
C GLN A 225 8.69 3.97 20.54
N PRO A 226 7.42 3.80 20.95
CA PRO A 226 6.30 4.40 20.25
C PRO A 226 6.37 5.93 20.25
N TRP A 227 5.85 6.50 19.17
CA TRP A 227 5.90 7.92 18.87
C TRP A 227 4.61 8.36 18.18
N CYS A 228 4.47 9.67 17.98
CA CYS A 228 3.38 10.23 17.19
C CYS A 228 3.81 11.52 16.48
N PHE A 229 3.08 11.92 15.44
CA PHE A 229 3.11 13.29 14.95
C PHE A 229 2.50 14.21 16.01
N THR A 230 2.96 15.46 16.14
CA THR A 230 2.46 16.37 17.19
C THR A 230 1.54 17.45 16.63
N THR A 231 0.68 18.03 17.44
CA THR A 231 -0.12 19.20 17.06
C THR A 231 0.68 20.52 17.01
N SER A 232 1.95 20.51 17.45
CA SER A 232 2.83 21.68 17.39
C SER A 232 3.35 21.93 15.98
N LEU A 233 3.26 23.16 15.49
CA LEU A 233 3.77 23.55 14.17
C LEU A 233 5.29 23.43 14.05
N THR A 234 6.03 23.51 15.17
CA THR A 234 7.50 23.51 15.18
C THR A 234 8.10 22.13 15.43
N LYS A 235 7.34 21.20 16.01
CA LYS A 235 7.79 19.84 16.32
C LYS A 235 6.97 18.83 15.53
N ARG A 236 7.53 18.33 14.42
CA ARG A 236 6.82 17.40 13.51
C ARG A 236 6.37 16.12 14.22
N TRP A 237 7.27 15.48 14.96
CA TRP A 237 7.01 14.24 15.68
C TRP A 237 7.87 14.17 16.94
N GLU A 238 7.48 13.34 17.89
CA GLU A 238 8.25 13.07 19.09
C GLU A 238 7.87 11.71 19.70
N TYR A 239 8.80 11.12 20.45
CA TYR A 239 8.54 9.91 21.23
C TYR A 239 7.52 10.15 22.33
N CYS A 240 6.81 9.08 22.70
CA CYS A 240 5.87 9.10 23.80
C CYS A 240 6.49 8.50 25.06
N SER A 241 6.02 8.98 26.22
CA SER A 241 6.45 8.47 27.53
C SER A 241 5.57 7.28 27.91
N ILE A 242 5.91 6.11 27.40
CA ILE A 242 5.22 4.84 27.71
C ILE A 242 6.14 4.03 28.63
N PRO A 243 5.66 3.59 29.81
CA PRO A 243 6.47 2.80 30.73
C PRO A 243 6.81 1.44 30.12
N ARG A 244 8.00 0.92 30.41
CA ARG A 244 8.35 -0.47 30.05
C ARG A 244 7.74 -1.43 31.05
N CYS A 245 7.18 -2.53 30.55
CA CYS A 245 6.62 -3.57 31.42
C CYS A 245 7.73 -4.23 32.25
N THR A 246 7.45 -4.49 33.53
CA THR A 246 8.36 -5.20 34.44
C THR A 246 8.27 -6.72 34.27
N THR A 247 7.25 -7.21 33.57
CA THR A 247 7.07 -8.60 33.19
C THR A 247 8.04 -9.00 32.06
N PRO A 248 8.46 -10.28 32.00
CA PRO A 248 9.26 -10.76 30.87
C PRO A 248 8.52 -10.54 29.54
N PRO A 249 9.22 -10.14 28.46
CA PRO A 249 8.60 -10.07 27.14
C PRO A 249 8.09 -11.45 26.69
N PRO A 250 7.10 -11.52 25.76
CA PRO A 250 6.62 -12.78 25.23
C PRO A 250 7.80 -13.64 24.79
N VAL A 251 7.87 -14.87 25.28
CA VAL A 251 9.02 -15.77 25.06
C VAL A 251 9.25 -15.90 23.55
N PRO A 252 10.35 -15.38 23.00
CA PRO A 252 10.68 -15.62 21.60
C PRO A 252 10.81 -17.12 21.41
N ALA A 253 10.33 -17.65 20.28
CA ALA A 253 10.59 -19.02 19.89
C ALA A 253 12.10 -19.34 20.09
N PRO A 254 12.46 -20.56 20.54
CA PRO A 254 13.87 -20.91 20.74
C PRO A 254 14.65 -20.61 19.47
N GLY A 255 15.60 -19.68 19.55
CA GLY A 255 16.30 -19.20 18.37
C GLY A 255 17.29 -20.22 17.86
N ARG A 256 17.62 -20.11 16.57
CA ARG A 256 18.46 -21.08 15.86
C ARG A 256 19.92 -20.68 15.95
N GLN A 257 20.80 -21.67 16.04
CA GLN A 257 22.26 -21.45 15.95
C GLN A 257 22.78 -21.42 14.51
N CYS A 258 21.89 -21.63 13.53
CA CYS A 258 22.16 -21.70 12.11
C CYS A 258 21.22 -20.75 11.36
N LEU A 259 21.57 -20.39 10.13
CA LEU A 259 20.81 -19.47 9.30
C LEU A 259 19.56 -20.16 8.74
N SER A 260 18.40 -19.52 8.94
CA SER A 260 17.10 -19.91 8.37
C SER A 260 16.40 -18.66 7.86
N GLY A 261 15.92 -18.68 6.61
CA GLY A 261 15.33 -17.48 5.99
C GLY A 261 16.31 -16.30 5.99
N ARG A 262 15.90 -15.17 6.59
CA ARG A 262 16.75 -13.97 6.76
C ARG A 262 17.56 -13.94 8.06
N GLY A 263 17.42 -14.95 8.93
CA GLY A 263 18.13 -15.03 10.21
C GLY A 263 17.66 -14.03 11.27
N GLU A 264 16.38 -13.62 11.25
CA GLU A 264 15.79 -12.79 12.32
C GLU A 264 15.72 -13.52 13.67
N ASP A 265 15.62 -14.85 13.64
CA ASP A 265 15.62 -15.74 14.80
C ASP A 265 17.03 -16.30 15.15
N TYR A 266 18.07 -15.83 14.44
CA TYR A 266 19.45 -16.30 14.65
C TYR A 266 20.02 -15.83 15.99
N GLN A 267 20.50 -16.80 16.77
CA GLN A 267 21.05 -16.59 18.12
C GLN A 267 22.43 -17.23 18.31
N GLY A 268 23.14 -17.53 17.21
CA GLY A 268 24.51 -18.04 17.29
C GLY A 268 25.52 -16.97 17.75
N THR A 269 26.79 -17.38 17.87
CA THR A 269 27.89 -16.59 18.44
C THR A 269 28.89 -16.07 17.41
N VAL A 270 28.61 -16.25 16.11
CA VAL A 270 29.45 -15.67 15.03
C VAL A 270 29.59 -14.17 15.24
N SER A 271 30.84 -13.67 15.23
CA SER A 271 31.20 -12.27 15.52
C SER A 271 32.23 -11.71 14.54
N VAL A 272 32.28 -12.29 13.34
CA VAL A 272 33.15 -11.91 12.23
C VAL A 272 32.31 -11.83 10.96
N THR A 273 32.56 -10.82 10.13
CA THR A 273 31.83 -10.55 8.89
C THR A 273 32.34 -11.40 7.72
N GLU A 274 31.65 -11.37 6.57
CA GLU A 274 32.05 -12.07 5.34
C GLU A 274 33.47 -11.73 4.87
N SER A 275 33.85 -10.45 4.95
CA SER A 275 35.20 -9.99 4.59
C SER A 275 36.23 -10.16 5.72
N GLY A 276 35.87 -10.82 6.83
CA GLY A 276 36.76 -11.09 7.95
C GLY A 276 36.92 -9.93 8.94
N ASN A 277 36.08 -8.89 8.88
CA ASN A 277 36.14 -7.81 9.86
C ASN A 277 35.56 -8.27 11.21
N THR A 278 36.23 -7.91 12.31
CA THR A 278 35.72 -8.16 13.67
C THR A 278 34.51 -7.27 13.94
N CYS A 279 33.44 -7.86 14.46
CA CYS A 279 32.25 -7.11 14.84
C CYS A 279 32.53 -6.18 16.05
N GLN A 280 32.02 -4.96 15.98
CA GLN A 280 31.90 -4.02 17.08
C GLN A 280 30.79 -4.50 18.03
N ARG A 281 31.01 -4.36 19.34
CA ARG A 281 29.98 -4.67 20.35
C ARG A 281 28.77 -3.76 20.19
N TRP A 282 27.56 -4.31 20.29
CA TRP A 282 26.31 -3.56 20.18
C TRP A 282 26.11 -2.52 21.29
N SER A 283 26.75 -2.70 22.44
CA SER A 283 26.80 -1.71 23.53
C SER A 283 27.88 -0.63 23.33
N SER A 284 28.81 -0.82 22.39
CA SER A 284 29.87 0.15 22.08
C SER A 284 29.39 1.19 21.09
N GLN A 285 29.82 2.44 21.27
CA GLN A 285 29.58 3.55 20.33
C GLN A 285 30.87 3.94 19.56
N PHE A 286 31.87 3.04 19.55
CA PHE A 286 33.16 3.23 18.90
C PHE A 286 33.61 1.94 18.18
N PRO A 287 34.19 2.04 16.96
CA PRO A 287 34.47 3.26 16.18
C PRO A 287 33.22 3.92 15.58
N HIS A 288 32.11 3.18 15.44
CA HIS A 288 30.89 3.68 14.82
C HIS A 288 29.82 3.95 15.86
N ARG A 289 29.36 5.21 15.94
CA ARG A 289 28.14 5.53 16.72
C ARG A 289 26.90 4.97 16.00
N HIS A 290 25.96 4.40 16.74
CA HIS A 290 24.74 3.82 16.19
C HIS A 290 23.59 3.77 17.20
N ALA A 291 22.35 3.84 16.70
CA ALA A 291 21.15 3.70 17.54
C ALA A 291 20.78 2.26 17.92
N ARG A 292 21.39 1.24 17.28
CA ARG A 292 21.08 -0.18 17.54
C ARG A 292 21.78 -0.71 18.79
N THR A 293 21.31 -0.31 19.95
CA THR A 293 21.86 -0.75 21.24
C THR A 293 20.90 -1.73 21.93
N PRO A 294 21.40 -2.57 22.86
CA PRO A 294 20.58 -3.46 23.66
C PRO A 294 19.47 -2.73 24.42
N GLU A 295 19.70 -1.48 24.83
CA GLU A 295 18.73 -0.67 25.55
C GLU A 295 17.56 -0.27 24.64
N ASN A 296 17.85 0.12 23.41
CA ASN A 296 16.85 0.53 22.41
C ASN A 296 16.07 -0.65 21.83
N TYR A 297 16.71 -1.81 21.70
CA TYR A 297 16.15 -3.02 21.08
C TYR A 297 16.32 -4.26 21.98
N PRO A 298 15.69 -4.27 23.17
CA PRO A 298 15.98 -5.28 24.20
C PRO A 298 15.53 -6.70 23.80
N CYS A 299 14.56 -6.83 22.89
CA CYS A 299 14.08 -8.12 22.41
C CYS A 299 14.81 -8.63 21.17
N LYS A 300 15.74 -7.86 20.59
CA LYS A 300 16.54 -8.28 19.44
C LYS A 300 17.82 -9.03 19.85
N ARG A 301 18.03 -9.26 21.16
CA ARG A 301 19.16 -10.01 21.75
C ARG A 301 20.50 -9.57 21.18
N LEU A 302 20.74 -8.27 21.19
CA LEU A 302 21.97 -7.61 20.71
C LEU A 302 23.14 -7.84 21.69
N GLU A 303 23.49 -9.10 21.92
CA GLU A 303 24.48 -9.52 22.90
C GLU A 303 25.90 -9.42 22.33
N GLU A 304 26.84 -8.97 23.16
CA GLU A 304 28.25 -8.82 22.83
C GLU A 304 28.46 -8.12 21.46
N ASN A 305 29.18 -8.75 20.55
CA ASN A 305 29.38 -8.35 19.17
C ASN A 305 28.89 -9.42 18.19
N TYR A 306 27.95 -10.27 18.60
CA TYR A 306 27.45 -11.35 17.76
C TYR A 306 26.62 -10.80 16.60
N CYS A 307 26.70 -11.44 15.44
CA CYS A 307 25.91 -11.08 14.28
C CYS A 307 24.43 -11.27 14.57
N ARG A 308 23.61 -10.28 14.24
CA ARG A 308 22.16 -10.26 14.48
C ARG A 308 21.46 -9.63 13.29
N ASN A 309 20.18 -9.93 13.16
CA ASN A 309 19.32 -9.25 12.18
C ASN A 309 18.17 -8.54 12.91
N PRO A 310 18.45 -7.39 13.57
CA PRO A 310 17.44 -6.70 14.37
C PRO A 310 16.37 -5.99 13.53
N ASP A 311 16.59 -5.80 12.24
CA ASP A 311 15.87 -4.86 11.38
C ASP A 311 15.31 -5.46 10.08
N GLY A 312 15.25 -6.79 9.99
CA GLY A 312 14.64 -7.49 8.85
C GLY A 312 15.48 -7.42 7.56
N GLU A 313 16.78 -7.19 7.73
CA GLU A 313 17.79 -7.13 6.69
C GLU A 313 17.93 -8.49 5.98
N LYS A 314 18.67 -8.57 4.87
CA LYS A 314 18.80 -9.82 4.09
C LYS A 314 19.36 -10.99 4.90
N MET A 315 20.36 -10.73 5.72
CA MET A 315 21.08 -11.71 6.55
C MET A 315 21.56 -11.04 7.84
N PRO A 316 21.93 -11.80 8.87
CA PRO A 316 22.51 -11.22 10.07
C PRO A 316 23.81 -10.48 9.77
N TRP A 317 23.99 -9.35 10.44
CA TRP A 317 25.07 -8.40 10.21
C TRP A 317 25.58 -7.84 11.54
N CYS A 318 26.67 -7.06 11.50
CA CYS A 318 27.16 -6.32 12.65
C CYS A 318 27.86 -5.02 12.22
N TYR A 319 27.95 -4.03 13.13
CA TYR A 319 28.91 -2.94 12.98
C TYR A 319 30.33 -3.52 13.05
N THR A 320 31.31 -2.90 12.40
CA THR A 320 32.69 -3.44 12.42
C THR A 320 33.64 -2.58 13.23
N THR A 321 34.74 -3.16 13.72
CA THR A 321 35.82 -2.39 14.35
C THR A 321 36.70 -1.64 13.33
N ASN A 322 36.47 -1.85 12.03
CA ASN A 322 37.17 -1.16 10.96
C ASN A 322 36.56 0.22 10.74
N ARG A 323 37.38 1.28 10.76
CA ARG A 323 36.91 2.68 10.64
C ARG A 323 36.32 3.01 9.27
N THR A 324 36.67 2.28 8.22
CA THR A 324 36.17 2.52 6.85
C THR A 324 34.92 1.70 6.54
N ALA A 325 34.82 0.48 7.06
CA ALA A 325 33.65 -0.39 6.90
C ALA A 325 32.70 -0.21 8.09
N ARG A 326 31.65 0.61 7.93
CA ARG A 326 30.73 0.92 9.05
C ARG A 326 30.03 -0.34 9.60
N TRP A 327 29.51 -1.18 8.71
CA TRP A 327 28.83 -2.44 9.04
C TRP A 327 28.95 -3.39 7.85
N GLU A 328 28.77 -4.69 8.09
CA GLU A 328 28.84 -5.72 7.04
C GLU A 328 28.06 -6.98 7.44
N TYR A 329 27.66 -7.79 6.45
CA TYR A 329 27.03 -9.08 6.65
C TYR A 329 27.97 -10.12 7.24
N CYS A 330 27.39 -11.10 7.93
CA CYS A 330 28.12 -12.23 8.47
C CYS A 330 27.81 -13.50 7.68
N ASN A 331 28.86 -14.31 7.46
CA ASN A 331 28.70 -15.63 6.87
C ASN A 331 28.25 -16.63 7.95
N ILE A 332 26.97 -17.00 7.94
CA ILE A 332 26.39 -17.92 8.93
C ILE A 332 25.98 -19.23 8.24
N PRO A 333 26.39 -20.41 8.77
CA PRO A 333 26.02 -21.70 8.19
C PRO A 333 24.50 -21.92 8.17
N SER A 334 23.97 -22.41 7.04
CA SER A 334 22.56 -22.80 6.89
C SER A 334 22.21 -24.01 7.78
N CYS A 335 20.97 -24.06 8.27
CA CYS A 335 20.48 -25.17 9.09
C CYS A 335 20.40 -26.51 8.34
N ASP A 336 20.26 -26.49 7.01
CA ASP A 336 20.06 -27.70 6.20
C ASP A 336 21.37 -28.23 5.57
N GLY A 337 22.53 -27.65 5.91
CA GLY A 337 23.84 -28.10 5.42
C GLY A 337 24.11 -27.82 3.93
N THR A 338 23.13 -27.30 3.19
CA THR A 338 23.32 -26.74 1.85
C THR A 338 23.80 -25.31 1.97
N GLY A 339 24.87 -24.97 1.24
CA GLY A 339 25.37 -23.59 1.16
C GLY A 339 24.29 -22.59 0.75
N PRO A 340 24.51 -21.28 0.92
CA PRO A 340 23.52 -20.27 0.58
C PRO A 340 23.12 -20.44 -0.89
N GLU A 341 21.87 -20.85 -1.13
CA GLU A 341 21.31 -20.85 -2.48
C GLU A 341 21.30 -19.41 -2.97
N ALA A 342 22.06 -19.19 -4.05
CA ALA A 342 21.98 -17.95 -4.78
C ALA A 342 20.51 -17.74 -5.16
N PRO A 343 19.92 -16.58 -4.84
CA PRO A 343 18.54 -16.30 -5.21
C PRO A 343 18.37 -16.48 -6.71
N ALA A 344 17.28 -17.16 -7.09
CA ALA A 344 16.89 -17.40 -8.46
C ALA A 344 17.07 -16.12 -9.30
N VAL A 345 17.90 -16.22 -10.33
CA VAL A 345 17.99 -15.19 -11.37
C VAL A 345 16.71 -15.31 -12.18
N ASP A 346 15.69 -14.55 -11.80
CA ASP A 346 14.55 -14.27 -12.68
C ASP A 346 15.09 -13.47 -13.88
N VAL A 347 15.37 -14.17 -14.97
CA VAL A 347 15.54 -13.58 -16.29
C VAL A 347 14.13 -13.25 -16.79
N PRO A 348 13.74 -11.98 -16.98
CA PRO A 348 12.47 -11.69 -17.63
C PRO A 348 12.65 -11.97 -19.12
N GLU A 349 12.13 -13.11 -19.57
CA GLU A 349 11.91 -13.39 -20.97
C GLU A 349 10.95 -12.32 -21.54
N GLN A 350 11.34 -11.79 -22.70
CA GLN A 350 10.71 -10.67 -23.36
C GLN A 350 9.27 -10.98 -23.74
N ALA A 351 8.30 -10.35 -23.06
CA ALA A 351 6.92 -10.31 -23.50
C ALA A 351 6.57 -8.87 -23.91
N GLN A 352 6.45 -8.67 -25.23
CA GLN A 352 5.81 -7.51 -25.84
C GLN A 352 4.40 -7.32 -25.23
N ILE A 353 4.07 -6.12 -24.76
CA ILE A 353 2.70 -5.78 -24.36
C ILE A 353 2.08 -4.90 -25.45
N THR A 354 1.20 -5.53 -26.23
CA THR A 354 -0.03 -4.94 -26.78
C THR A 354 -0.95 -4.55 -25.62
N GLU A 355 -1.78 -3.49 -25.75
CA GLU A 355 -2.85 -3.19 -24.77
C GLU A 355 -3.57 -4.49 -24.37
N GLU A 356 -3.35 -4.97 -23.13
CA GLU A 356 -3.90 -6.24 -22.69
C GLU A 356 -5.40 -6.08 -22.48
N CYS A 357 -6.19 -6.68 -23.38
CA CYS A 357 -7.64 -6.71 -23.32
C CYS A 357 -8.13 -8.12 -22.97
N TYR A 358 -9.35 -8.25 -22.45
CA TYR A 358 -9.98 -9.55 -22.19
C TYR A 358 -11.18 -9.78 -23.13
N GLN A 359 -11.35 -11.02 -23.58
CA GLN A 359 -12.49 -11.44 -24.41
C GLN A 359 -13.58 -12.08 -23.54
N GLY A 360 -14.84 -11.91 -23.94
CA GLY A 360 -15.99 -12.47 -23.21
C GLY A 360 -16.05 -11.98 -21.76
N ASN A 361 -15.90 -12.89 -20.81
CA ASN A 361 -15.80 -12.58 -19.37
C ASN A 361 -14.36 -12.71 -18.82
N GLY A 362 -13.37 -12.97 -19.69
CA GLY A 362 -11.95 -12.99 -19.33
C GLY A 362 -11.48 -14.25 -18.59
N VAL A 363 -12.23 -15.36 -18.63
CA VAL A 363 -11.74 -16.67 -18.11
C VAL A 363 -10.49 -17.14 -18.86
N THR A 364 -10.36 -16.80 -20.14
CA THR A 364 -9.20 -17.09 -20.99
C THR A 364 -8.08 -16.08 -20.88
N TYR A 365 -8.25 -15.00 -20.10
CA TYR A 365 -7.22 -13.97 -19.96
C TYR A 365 -5.99 -14.53 -19.23
N ARG A 366 -4.81 -14.37 -19.84
CA ARG A 366 -3.52 -14.88 -19.34
C ARG A 366 -2.43 -13.79 -19.29
N GLY A 367 -2.83 -12.52 -19.40
CA GLY A 367 -1.92 -11.38 -19.36
C GLY A 367 -1.28 -11.17 -17.98
N THR A 368 -0.49 -10.10 -17.89
CA THR A 368 0.34 -9.77 -16.72
C THR A 368 -0.18 -8.61 -15.88
N ALA A 369 -1.36 -8.06 -16.21
CA ALA A 369 -1.97 -7.03 -15.37
C ALA A 369 -2.16 -7.51 -13.93
N SER A 370 -1.82 -6.66 -12.97
CA SER A 370 -1.82 -6.99 -11.53
C SER A 370 -2.34 -5.82 -10.67
N PHE A 371 -3.19 -4.98 -11.25
CA PHE A 371 -3.78 -3.81 -10.60
C PHE A 371 -5.29 -3.78 -10.81
N THR A 372 -6.00 -3.34 -9.76
CA THR A 372 -7.46 -3.24 -9.75
C THR A 372 -7.98 -1.96 -10.41
N LEU A 373 -9.29 -1.83 -10.61
CA LEU A 373 -9.94 -0.64 -11.18
C LEU A 373 -9.63 0.66 -10.42
N THR A 374 -9.51 0.59 -9.09
CA THR A 374 -9.11 1.70 -8.22
C THR A 374 -7.59 1.78 -8.00
N GLY A 375 -6.81 0.96 -8.70
CA GLY A 375 -5.35 0.99 -8.69
C GLY A 375 -4.70 0.23 -7.55
N LYS A 376 -5.44 -0.61 -6.80
CA LYS A 376 -4.85 -1.43 -5.75
C LYS A 376 -4.00 -2.54 -6.35
N LYS A 377 -2.90 -2.88 -5.68
CA LYS A 377 -2.04 -4.00 -6.09
C LYS A 377 -2.74 -5.31 -5.76
N CYS A 378 -2.65 -6.27 -6.68
CA CYS A 378 -3.17 -7.60 -6.45
C CYS A 378 -2.30 -8.37 -5.44
N GLN A 379 -2.94 -9.10 -4.53
CA GLN A 379 -2.33 -10.12 -3.68
C GLN A 379 -1.97 -11.34 -4.54
N ALA A 380 -0.83 -11.98 -4.24
CA ALA A 380 -0.44 -13.21 -4.91
C ALA A 380 -1.41 -14.36 -4.61
N TRP A 381 -1.78 -15.15 -5.61
CA TRP A 381 -2.72 -16.27 -5.46
C TRP A 381 -2.20 -17.42 -4.58
N SER A 382 -0.89 -17.47 -4.35
CA SER A 382 -0.27 -18.40 -3.39
C SER A 382 -0.22 -17.83 -1.96
N SER A 383 -0.40 -16.51 -1.78
CA SER A 383 -0.39 -15.87 -0.47
C SER A 383 -1.73 -16.03 0.23
N MET A 384 -1.70 -16.29 1.54
CA MET A 384 -2.89 -16.29 2.41
C MET A 384 -3.04 -14.99 3.21
N THR A 385 -2.21 -13.99 2.93
CA THR A 385 -2.20 -12.68 3.58
C THR A 385 -2.18 -11.54 2.54
N PRO A 386 -2.90 -10.41 2.79
CA PRO A 386 -3.80 -10.17 3.92
C PRO A 386 -5.10 -10.99 3.89
N HIS A 387 -5.54 -11.46 2.71
CA HIS A 387 -6.81 -12.16 2.55
C HIS A 387 -6.60 -13.67 2.44
N ARG A 388 -7.06 -14.42 3.43
CA ARG A 388 -7.11 -15.89 3.32
C ARG A 388 -8.18 -16.31 2.32
N HIS A 389 -7.88 -17.24 1.41
CA HIS A 389 -8.81 -17.65 0.35
C HIS A 389 -8.57 -19.09 -0.15
N THR A 390 -9.50 -19.60 -0.96
CA THR A 390 -9.43 -20.95 -1.55
C THR A 390 -9.01 -20.97 -3.02
N LYS A 391 -8.91 -19.80 -3.68
CA LYS A 391 -8.48 -19.71 -5.08
C LYS A 391 -6.96 -19.84 -5.21
N THR A 392 -6.43 -21.05 -5.01
CA THR A 392 -5.00 -21.36 -5.14
C THR A 392 -4.69 -22.07 -6.46
N PRO A 393 -3.42 -22.04 -6.92
CA PRO A 393 -3.00 -22.81 -8.09
C PRO A 393 -3.38 -24.29 -8.00
N ASP A 394 -3.27 -24.89 -6.82
CA ASP A 394 -3.58 -26.31 -6.59
C ASP A 394 -5.08 -26.62 -6.78
N GLN A 395 -5.96 -25.72 -6.34
CA GLN A 395 -7.41 -25.92 -6.47
C GLN A 395 -7.96 -25.52 -7.85
N PHE A 396 -7.28 -24.62 -8.56
CA PHE A 396 -7.69 -24.11 -9.87
C PHE A 396 -6.52 -24.21 -10.88
N PRO A 397 -6.06 -25.44 -11.21
CA PRO A 397 -4.85 -25.65 -12.03
C PRO A 397 -4.99 -25.07 -13.44
N ASN A 398 -6.20 -25.06 -13.99
CA ASN A 398 -6.47 -24.57 -15.35
C ASN A 398 -6.64 -23.04 -15.43
N ALA A 399 -6.69 -22.33 -14.29
CA ALA A 399 -6.94 -20.90 -14.23
C ALA A 399 -5.66 -20.04 -14.32
N ASP A 400 -4.48 -20.65 -14.41
CA ASP A 400 -3.19 -19.96 -14.48
C ASP A 400 -2.97 -18.93 -13.36
N LEU A 401 -3.20 -19.35 -12.11
CA LEU A 401 -3.11 -18.48 -10.93
C LEU A 401 -1.64 -18.21 -10.51
N ARG A 402 -0.79 -17.78 -11.45
CA ARG A 402 0.62 -17.44 -11.17
C ARG A 402 0.75 -16.01 -10.62
N GLN A 403 1.74 -15.82 -9.74
CA GLN A 403 2.08 -14.54 -9.14
C GLN A 403 0.83 -13.84 -8.56
N ASN A 404 0.65 -12.56 -8.83
CA ASN A 404 -0.50 -11.75 -8.46
C ASN A 404 -1.27 -11.25 -9.68
N TYR A 405 -1.23 -11.95 -10.81
CA TYR A 405 -1.87 -11.49 -12.04
C TYR A 405 -3.39 -11.61 -11.98
N CYS A 406 -4.09 -10.70 -12.65
CA CYS A 406 -5.54 -10.68 -12.81
C CYS A 406 -6.03 -11.95 -13.49
N ARG A 407 -6.99 -12.65 -12.90
CA ARG A 407 -7.57 -13.90 -13.43
C ARG A 407 -9.07 -13.95 -13.18
N ASN A 408 -9.74 -14.93 -13.77
CA ASN A 408 -11.16 -15.16 -13.53
C ASN A 408 -11.45 -16.65 -13.27
N PRO A 409 -10.99 -17.20 -12.12
CA PRO A 409 -11.10 -18.63 -11.80
C PRO A 409 -12.53 -19.09 -11.46
N ASP A 410 -13.46 -18.17 -11.23
CA ASP A 410 -14.86 -18.44 -10.86
C ASP A 410 -15.87 -17.98 -11.92
N ALA A 411 -15.40 -17.66 -13.13
CA ALA A 411 -16.22 -17.26 -14.27
C ALA A 411 -17.17 -16.08 -13.98
N ASP A 412 -16.70 -15.12 -13.17
CA ASP A 412 -17.38 -13.84 -12.96
C ASP A 412 -17.44 -13.01 -14.26
N SER A 413 -18.02 -11.83 -14.22
CA SER A 413 -18.25 -10.94 -15.36
C SER A 413 -16.98 -10.41 -16.03
N ARG A 414 -15.86 -10.30 -15.31
CA ARG A 414 -14.56 -9.85 -15.81
C ARG A 414 -13.40 -10.31 -14.89
N PRO A 415 -12.14 -10.26 -15.34
CA PRO A 415 -10.99 -10.61 -14.50
C PRO A 415 -10.88 -9.74 -13.24
N TRP A 416 -10.41 -10.36 -12.17
CA TRP A 416 -10.29 -9.77 -10.84
C TRP A 416 -9.09 -10.33 -10.08
N CYS A 417 -8.81 -9.77 -8.91
CA CYS A 417 -7.82 -10.32 -7.98
C CYS A 417 -8.19 -9.99 -6.52
N TYR A 418 -7.63 -10.73 -5.56
CA TYR A 418 -7.56 -10.28 -4.17
C TYR A 418 -6.63 -9.07 -4.10
N THR A 419 -6.89 -8.10 -3.20
CA THR A 419 -6.05 -6.91 -3.11
C THR A 419 -5.03 -7.04 -1.97
N THR A 420 -3.92 -6.31 -2.02
CA THR A 420 -2.99 -6.23 -0.88
C THR A 420 -3.49 -5.33 0.26
N ASP A 421 -4.67 -4.72 0.11
CA ASP A 421 -5.31 -3.88 1.11
C ASP A 421 -6.26 -4.76 1.97
N PRO A 422 -6.02 -4.97 3.28
CA PRO A 422 -6.88 -5.79 4.13
C PRO A 422 -8.29 -5.23 4.32
N SER A 423 -8.51 -3.94 4.03
CA SER A 423 -9.84 -3.33 4.09
C SER A 423 -10.66 -3.59 2.82
N VAL A 424 -10.06 -4.04 1.72
CA VAL A 424 -10.76 -4.36 0.46
C VAL A 424 -10.37 -5.76 0.02
N ARG A 425 -11.27 -6.74 0.21
CA ARG A 425 -10.93 -8.15 -0.03
C ARG A 425 -10.50 -8.43 -1.47
N TRP A 426 -11.19 -7.85 -2.43
CA TRP A 426 -10.99 -8.11 -3.84
C TRP A 426 -11.55 -6.97 -4.67
N GLU A 427 -11.15 -6.90 -5.93
CA GLU A 427 -11.70 -5.93 -6.87
C GLU A 427 -11.49 -6.40 -8.32
N TYR A 428 -12.30 -5.92 -9.25
CA TYR A 428 -12.06 -6.16 -10.67
C TYR A 428 -10.78 -5.47 -11.14
N CYS A 429 -10.15 -6.07 -12.14
CA CYS A 429 -8.92 -5.56 -12.71
C CYS A 429 -9.15 -4.41 -13.69
N ASN A 430 -8.18 -3.50 -13.79
CA ASN A 430 -8.20 -2.40 -14.76
C ASN A 430 -7.87 -2.89 -16.17
N LEU A 431 -8.77 -3.68 -16.77
CA LEU A 431 -8.62 -4.25 -18.10
C LEU A 431 -9.76 -3.78 -19.01
N LYS A 432 -9.44 -3.48 -20.27
CA LYS A 432 -10.42 -3.19 -21.32
C LYS A 432 -10.92 -4.49 -21.94
N LYS A 433 -12.15 -4.49 -22.45
CA LYS A 433 -12.64 -5.60 -23.27
C LYS A 433 -12.03 -5.48 -24.67
N CYS A 434 -11.66 -6.59 -25.31
CA CYS A 434 -11.13 -6.53 -26.66
C CYS A 434 -12.21 -6.03 -27.62
N ASP A 435 -11.86 -5.11 -28.54
CA ASP A 435 -12.74 -4.76 -29.64
C ASP A 435 -12.86 -5.98 -30.58
N ASP A 436 -14.07 -6.52 -30.71
CA ASP A 436 -14.39 -7.60 -31.66
C ASP A 436 -14.32 -7.04 -33.09
N SER A 437 -13.10 -6.88 -33.61
CA SER A 437 -12.90 -6.61 -35.04
C SER A 437 -12.90 -7.94 -35.81
N ALA A 438 -14.04 -8.20 -36.46
CA ALA A 438 -14.17 -9.15 -37.55
C ALA A 438 -13.17 -8.83 -38.70
N PRO A 439 -12.90 -9.77 -39.63
CA PRO A 439 -11.78 -9.70 -40.56
C PRO A 439 -11.80 -8.44 -41.43
N VAL A 440 -10.60 -7.89 -41.63
CA VAL A 440 -10.32 -6.72 -42.47
C VAL A 440 -10.78 -6.96 -43.92
N THR A 441 -11.86 -6.30 -44.30
CA THR A 441 -12.01 -5.75 -45.66
C THR A 441 -12.01 -4.25 -45.54
N LEU A 442 -10.96 -3.62 -46.10
CA LEU A 442 -10.79 -2.17 -46.19
C LEU A 442 -12.05 -1.49 -46.77
N PRO A 443 -12.62 -0.48 -46.08
CA PRO A 443 -13.36 0.57 -46.74
C PRO A 443 -12.56 1.88 -46.71
N LYS A 444 -12.69 2.60 -47.83
CA LYS A 444 -12.25 3.98 -48.10
C LYS A 444 -12.72 4.94 -46.98
N PRO A 445 -12.00 6.05 -46.68
CA PRO A 445 -12.19 6.80 -45.45
C PRO A 445 -13.54 7.53 -45.44
N PRO A 446 -14.32 7.47 -44.34
CA PRO A 446 -15.46 8.35 -44.16
C PRO A 446 -15.02 9.69 -43.59
N GLN A 447 -15.64 10.73 -44.12
CA GLN A 447 -15.58 12.10 -43.69
C GLN A 447 -16.04 12.27 -42.23
N THR A 448 -15.46 13.29 -41.61
CA THR A 448 -15.83 13.90 -40.34
C THR A 448 -17.34 14.16 -40.22
N THR A 449 -17.97 13.46 -39.29
CA THR A 449 -19.14 13.97 -38.55
C THR A 449 -18.90 13.73 -37.06
N LEU A 450 -18.69 14.80 -36.31
CA LEU A 450 -18.73 14.80 -34.85
C LEU A 450 -20.14 14.37 -34.41
N GLU A 451 -20.29 13.17 -33.86
CA GLU A 451 -21.45 12.86 -33.03
C GLU A 451 -21.27 13.46 -31.62
N PRO A 452 -22.29 14.16 -31.08
CA PRO A 452 -22.23 14.69 -29.74
C PRO A 452 -22.59 13.61 -28.71
N ASN A 453 -21.62 13.37 -27.82
CA ASN A 453 -21.75 12.83 -26.46
C ASN A 453 -21.68 11.28 -26.29
N PRO A 454 -20.50 10.70 -26.03
CA PRO A 454 -20.40 9.29 -25.65
C PRO A 454 -20.91 9.10 -24.21
N ASP A 455 -21.87 8.21 -24.05
CA ASP A 455 -22.48 7.84 -22.77
C ASP A 455 -21.46 7.01 -21.95
N CYS A 456 -20.54 7.69 -21.25
CA CYS A 456 -19.33 7.09 -20.68
C CYS A 456 -19.03 7.54 -19.22
N ILE A 457 -18.21 6.78 -18.49
CA ILE A 457 -17.85 7.05 -17.08
C ILE A 457 -16.38 7.45 -16.88
N ASN A 458 -16.12 8.35 -15.93
CA ASN A 458 -14.79 8.65 -15.38
C ASN A 458 -14.67 8.06 -13.96
N GLY A 459 -13.51 7.52 -13.60
CA GLY A 459 -13.29 6.89 -12.30
C GLY A 459 -14.26 5.73 -12.04
N ASN A 460 -14.95 5.75 -10.88
CA ASN A 460 -16.01 4.81 -10.55
C ASN A 460 -17.42 5.28 -11.02
N GLY A 461 -17.53 6.38 -11.75
CA GLY A 461 -18.83 6.85 -12.27
C GLY A 461 -19.76 7.47 -11.22
N LYS A 462 -19.26 7.92 -10.05
CA LYS A 462 -20.07 8.67 -9.06
C LYS A 462 -20.74 9.92 -9.67
N ASP A 463 -20.02 10.61 -10.55
CA ASP A 463 -20.50 11.81 -11.23
C ASP A 463 -21.14 11.51 -12.60
N TYR A 464 -21.34 10.23 -12.93
CA TYR A 464 -22.00 9.85 -14.19
C TYR A 464 -23.45 10.34 -14.21
N ARG A 465 -23.82 11.05 -15.27
CA ARG A 465 -25.16 11.62 -15.48
C ARG A 465 -25.75 11.26 -16.85
N GLY A 466 -25.22 10.21 -17.46
CA GLY A 466 -25.65 9.75 -18.78
C GLY A 466 -27.01 9.05 -18.79
N THR A 467 -27.37 8.44 -19.92
CA THR A 467 -28.73 7.95 -20.20
C THR A 467 -28.86 6.42 -20.28
N VAL A 468 -27.77 5.68 -20.04
CA VAL A 468 -27.80 4.21 -19.99
C VAL A 468 -28.82 3.74 -18.95
N ALA A 469 -29.77 2.90 -19.37
CA ALA A 469 -30.89 2.39 -18.56
C ALA A 469 -31.02 0.85 -18.60
N LYS A 470 -29.93 0.15 -18.92
CA LYS A 470 -29.85 -1.31 -18.94
C LYS A 470 -28.63 -1.79 -18.15
N THR A 471 -28.77 -2.94 -17.50
CA THR A 471 -27.70 -3.60 -16.76
C THR A 471 -26.70 -4.26 -17.71
N ALA A 472 -25.53 -4.68 -17.20
CA ALA A 472 -24.50 -5.39 -17.96
C ALA A 472 -24.99 -6.70 -18.62
N ARG A 473 -26.07 -7.30 -18.09
CA ARG A 473 -26.71 -8.50 -18.64
C ARG A 473 -27.96 -8.18 -19.47
N GLY A 474 -28.19 -6.92 -19.79
CA GLY A 474 -29.30 -6.46 -20.63
C GLY A 474 -30.65 -6.31 -19.92
N ARG A 475 -30.72 -6.42 -18.59
CA ARG A 475 -31.97 -6.19 -17.85
C ARG A 475 -32.33 -4.72 -17.87
N THR A 476 -33.62 -4.40 -18.01
CA THR A 476 -34.09 -3.01 -17.96
C THR A 476 -34.09 -2.50 -16.53
N CYS A 477 -33.56 -1.30 -16.33
CA CYS A 477 -33.56 -0.64 -15.02
C CYS A 477 -34.98 -0.23 -14.60
N GLN A 478 -35.29 -0.43 -13.33
CA GLN A 478 -36.46 0.13 -12.64
C GLN A 478 -36.23 1.62 -12.39
N GLU A 479 -37.30 2.42 -12.46
CA GLU A 479 -37.25 3.85 -12.16
C GLU A 479 -36.94 4.11 -10.69
N TRP A 480 -36.03 5.05 -10.39
CA TRP A 480 -35.61 5.36 -9.01
C TRP A 480 -36.73 5.94 -8.13
N SER A 481 -37.80 6.45 -8.73
CA SER A 481 -39.02 6.89 -8.04
C SER A 481 -40.04 5.75 -7.86
N SER A 482 -39.93 4.67 -8.64
CA SER A 482 -40.84 3.53 -8.58
C SER A 482 -40.53 2.63 -7.39
N GLN A 483 -41.56 2.11 -6.73
CA GLN A 483 -41.46 1.11 -5.67
C GLN A 483 -41.85 -0.30 -6.15
N ARG A 484 -41.85 -0.52 -7.47
CA ARG A 484 -42.20 -1.79 -8.12
C ARG A 484 -41.27 -2.09 -9.31
N PRO A 485 -40.86 -3.37 -9.52
CA PRO A 485 -41.17 -4.55 -8.70
C PRO A 485 -40.45 -4.59 -7.36
N HIS A 486 -39.35 -3.83 -7.16
CA HIS A 486 -38.60 -3.80 -5.91
C HIS A 486 -38.91 -2.54 -5.12
N SER A 487 -39.30 -2.66 -3.86
CA SER A 487 -39.42 -1.51 -2.96
C SER A 487 -38.05 -1.14 -2.39
N HIS A 488 -37.74 0.15 -2.37
CA HIS A 488 -36.48 0.70 -1.85
C HIS A 488 -36.69 2.10 -1.27
N ASP A 489 -36.25 2.29 -0.02
CA ASP A 489 -36.49 3.55 0.71
C ASP A 489 -35.24 4.44 0.80
N TYR A 490 -34.06 3.89 0.48
CA TYR A 490 -32.77 4.55 0.72
C TYR A 490 -32.16 5.19 -0.51
N PHE A 491 -32.26 4.59 -1.69
CA PHE A 491 -31.77 5.19 -2.94
C PHE A 491 -32.95 5.72 -3.75
N THR A 492 -33.51 6.83 -3.28
CA THR A 492 -34.63 7.54 -3.92
C THR A 492 -34.23 8.97 -4.26
N PRO A 493 -34.90 9.64 -5.22
CA PRO A 493 -34.63 11.04 -5.54
C PRO A 493 -34.72 11.98 -4.33
N MET A 494 -35.55 11.64 -3.34
CA MET A 494 -35.70 12.42 -2.10
C MET A 494 -34.56 12.24 -1.12
N THR A 495 -34.02 11.02 -1.00
CA THR A 495 -32.94 10.70 -0.05
C THR A 495 -31.56 11.06 -0.59
N HIS A 496 -31.36 10.98 -1.90
CA HIS A 496 -30.10 11.30 -2.58
C HIS A 496 -30.29 12.36 -3.68
N PRO A 497 -30.73 13.59 -3.35
CA PRO A 497 -31.13 14.60 -4.33
C PRO A 497 -29.99 15.06 -5.25
N ARG A 498 -28.73 14.93 -4.82
CA ARG A 498 -27.54 15.30 -5.62
C ARG A 498 -27.00 14.17 -6.50
N ALA A 499 -27.52 12.94 -6.35
CA ALA A 499 -27.02 11.78 -7.10
C ALA A 499 -27.59 11.68 -8.51
N GLY A 500 -28.52 12.57 -8.89
CA GLY A 500 -29.13 12.58 -10.23
C GLY A 500 -29.93 11.31 -10.51
N LEU A 501 -30.70 10.83 -9.52
CA LEU A 501 -31.53 9.63 -9.61
C LEU A 501 -32.79 9.88 -10.47
N ASP A 502 -32.58 10.35 -11.69
CA ASP A 502 -33.63 10.71 -12.63
C ASP A 502 -34.05 9.49 -13.46
N LYS A 503 -35.36 9.29 -13.64
CA LYS A 503 -35.94 8.17 -14.38
C LYS A 503 -35.34 6.83 -13.91
N ASN A 504 -34.96 5.96 -14.85
CA ASN A 504 -34.37 4.65 -14.59
C ASN A 504 -32.91 4.58 -15.07
N TYR A 505 -32.21 5.71 -15.13
CA TYR A 505 -30.83 5.73 -15.61
C TYR A 505 -29.87 5.13 -14.58
N CYS A 506 -28.84 4.43 -15.04
CA CYS A 506 -27.78 3.88 -14.22
C CYS A 506 -27.03 4.99 -13.48
N ARG A 507 -26.83 4.83 -12.17
CA ARG A 507 -26.15 5.82 -11.31
C ARG A 507 -25.27 5.12 -10.29
N ASN A 508 -24.34 5.86 -9.71
CA ASN A 508 -23.49 5.37 -8.61
C ASN A 508 -23.64 6.25 -7.36
N PRO A 509 -24.84 6.28 -6.73
CA PRO A 509 -25.12 7.18 -5.60
C PRO A 509 -24.27 6.89 -4.35
N ASP A 510 -23.90 5.64 -4.16
CA ASP A 510 -23.10 5.13 -3.03
C ASP A 510 -21.59 5.16 -3.29
N GLY A 511 -21.15 5.52 -4.50
CA GLY A 511 -19.74 5.55 -4.86
C GLY A 511 -19.09 4.17 -4.87
N ASP A 512 -19.87 3.12 -5.17
CA ASP A 512 -19.39 1.74 -5.30
C ASP A 512 -18.20 1.68 -6.28
N VAL A 513 -17.12 1.02 -5.87
CA VAL A 513 -15.89 0.86 -6.64
C VAL A 513 -16.10 0.15 -7.98
N ASN A 514 -17.15 -0.67 -8.09
CA ASN A 514 -17.46 -1.45 -9.29
C ASN A 514 -18.24 -0.66 -10.35
N GLY A 515 -18.67 0.56 -10.04
CA GLY A 515 -19.29 1.46 -11.01
C GLY A 515 -20.80 1.64 -10.85
N PRO A 516 -21.44 2.33 -11.82
CA PRO A 516 -22.87 2.60 -11.78
C PRO A 516 -23.73 1.32 -11.86
N TRP A 517 -24.89 1.39 -11.23
CA TRP A 517 -25.85 0.31 -11.12
C TRP A 517 -27.28 0.86 -11.12
N CYS A 518 -28.27 -0.02 -11.17
CA CYS A 518 -29.68 0.33 -11.03
C CYS A 518 -30.46 -0.82 -10.39
N TYR A 519 -31.63 -0.52 -9.82
CA TYR A 519 -32.64 -1.53 -9.55
C TYR A 519 -33.13 -2.11 -10.88
N THR A 520 -33.50 -3.39 -10.94
CA THR A 520 -33.92 -4.02 -12.21
C THR A 520 -35.42 -4.29 -12.24
N THR A 521 -35.99 -4.36 -13.43
CA THR A 521 -37.38 -4.77 -13.64
C THR A 521 -37.61 -6.28 -13.49
N ASP A 522 -36.56 -7.07 -13.28
CA ASP A 522 -36.64 -8.52 -13.03
C ASP A 522 -36.96 -8.78 -11.54
N PRO A 523 -38.11 -9.37 -11.20
CA PRO A 523 -38.49 -9.64 -9.80
C PRO A 523 -37.51 -10.56 -9.05
N ARG A 524 -36.65 -11.32 -9.74
CA ARG A 524 -35.67 -12.22 -9.12
C ARG A 524 -34.32 -11.56 -8.87
N LYS A 525 -34.11 -10.34 -9.39
CA LYS A 525 -32.84 -9.61 -9.29
C LYS A 525 -33.09 -8.16 -8.92
N ALA A 526 -32.99 -7.85 -7.63
CA ALA A 526 -33.26 -6.51 -7.11
C ALA A 526 -32.46 -5.41 -7.83
N TRP A 527 -31.15 -5.60 -7.96
CA TRP A 527 -30.25 -4.64 -8.61
C TRP A 527 -29.11 -5.35 -9.34
N GLU A 528 -28.49 -4.66 -10.30
CA GLU A 528 -27.32 -5.14 -11.04
C GLU A 528 -26.50 -3.94 -11.57
N TYR A 529 -25.20 -4.15 -11.79
CA TYR A 529 -24.32 -3.13 -12.37
C TYR A 529 -24.65 -2.91 -13.84
N CYS A 530 -24.39 -1.69 -14.30
CA CYS A 530 -24.48 -1.31 -15.70
C CYS A 530 -23.11 -1.34 -16.35
N ASP A 531 -23.03 -1.86 -17.58
CA ASP A 531 -21.78 -1.85 -18.34
C ASP A 531 -21.72 -0.54 -19.12
N ILE A 532 -21.15 0.49 -18.49
CA ILE A 532 -20.96 1.80 -19.11
C ILE A 532 -19.47 1.91 -19.47
N PRO A 533 -19.13 2.20 -20.73
CA PRO A 533 -17.74 2.31 -21.14
C PRO A 533 -17.06 3.45 -20.36
N LYS A 534 -15.78 3.27 -20.02
CA LYS A 534 -14.96 4.40 -19.58
C LYS A 534 -14.90 5.40 -20.73
N CYS A 535 -14.93 6.69 -20.41
CA CYS A 535 -14.79 7.70 -21.46
C CYS A 535 -13.53 7.43 -22.27
N ALA A 536 -13.67 7.56 -23.60
CA ALA A 536 -12.53 7.44 -24.48
C ALA A 536 -11.46 8.39 -23.92
N PRO A 537 -10.29 7.86 -23.52
CA PRO A 537 -9.24 8.71 -23.00
C PRO A 537 -8.97 9.77 -24.06
N THR A 538 -8.71 11.02 -23.66
CA THR A 538 -7.99 11.93 -24.57
C THR A 538 -6.82 11.12 -25.12
N GLN A 539 -6.62 11.07 -26.44
CA GLN A 539 -5.69 10.13 -27.09
C GLN A 539 -4.35 10.02 -26.36
N TYR A 540 -3.93 11.13 -25.71
CA TYR A 540 -2.83 11.23 -24.77
C TYR A 540 -3.33 11.79 -23.42
N GLU A 541 -3.31 10.98 -22.37
CA GLU A 541 -3.50 11.42 -20.98
C GLU A 541 -2.14 11.65 -20.32
N CYS A 542 -2.06 12.55 -19.33
CA CYS A 542 -0.82 12.74 -18.59
C CYS A 542 -0.38 11.43 -17.92
N GLY A 543 0.93 11.22 -17.79
CA GLY A 543 1.49 10.09 -17.06
C GLY A 543 1.24 8.71 -17.70
N LYS A 544 0.59 8.64 -18.87
CA LYS A 544 0.28 7.39 -19.57
C LYS A 544 1.14 7.25 -20.82
N SER A 545 2.24 6.52 -20.70
CA SER A 545 3.10 6.18 -21.83
C SER A 545 2.42 5.21 -22.79
N LYS A 546 2.66 5.39 -24.10
CA LYS A 546 2.28 4.41 -25.14
C LYS A 546 3.26 3.25 -25.24
N PHE A 547 4.50 3.45 -24.79
CA PHE A 547 5.54 2.44 -24.75
C PHE A 547 5.76 1.96 -23.32
N ARG A 548 5.78 0.64 -23.11
CA ARG A 548 5.91 0.04 -21.77
C ARG A 548 7.32 0.28 -21.20
N PRO A 549 7.46 0.87 -19.99
CA PRO A 549 8.75 0.90 -19.30
C PRO A 549 9.24 -0.50 -18.96
N LYS A 550 10.55 -0.66 -18.81
CA LYS A 550 11.15 -1.95 -18.43
C LYS A 550 10.91 -2.27 -16.94
N LEU A 551 10.61 -1.25 -16.15
CA LEU A 551 10.39 -1.28 -14.70
C LEU A 551 11.54 -1.96 -13.97
N CYS A 552 12.76 -1.50 -14.23
CA CYS A 552 13.95 -2.12 -13.68
C CYS A 552 13.99 -2.08 -12.15
N ALA A 553 13.92 -3.28 -11.57
CA ALA A 553 13.91 -3.50 -10.13
C ALA A 553 15.24 -3.14 -9.47
N GLN A 554 15.17 -2.93 -8.15
CA GLN A 554 16.22 -2.50 -7.20
C GLN A 554 17.55 -3.28 -7.22
N ARG A 555 17.66 -4.33 -8.03
CA ARG A 555 18.74 -5.33 -8.00
C ARG A 555 19.82 -5.12 -9.07
N ILE A 556 19.57 -4.30 -10.08
CA ILE A 556 20.53 -4.05 -11.16
C ILE A 556 21.38 -2.82 -10.82
N VAL A 557 22.67 -3.01 -10.56
CA VAL A 557 23.63 -1.91 -10.32
C VAL A 557 23.64 -0.95 -11.52
N ALA A 558 23.57 0.37 -11.26
CA ALA A 558 23.46 1.45 -12.25
C ALA A 558 22.18 1.50 -13.12
N GLY A 559 21.10 0.86 -12.68
CA GLY A 559 19.81 0.87 -13.40
C GLY A 559 19.88 0.07 -14.70
N CYS A 560 18.96 0.33 -15.63
CA CYS A 560 18.96 -0.34 -16.93
C CYS A 560 18.64 0.64 -18.05
N ILE A 561 19.00 0.29 -19.29
CA ILE A 561 18.53 1.01 -20.47
C ILE A 561 17.00 0.88 -20.52
N SER A 562 16.32 2.03 -20.53
CA SER A 562 14.86 2.12 -20.66
C SER A 562 14.42 1.64 -22.04
N HIS A 563 13.15 1.27 -22.18
CA HIS A 563 12.62 1.10 -23.53
C HIS A 563 12.53 2.47 -24.22
N PRO A 564 12.84 2.55 -25.53
CA PRO A 564 12.69 3.80 -26.27
C PRO A 564 11.30 4.40 -26.06
N HIS A 565 11.29 5.68 -25.69
CA HIS A 565 10.07 6.48 -25.52
C HIS A 565 9.10 6.00 -24.43
N SER A 566 9.51 5.07 -23.54
CA SER A 566 8.66 4.63 -22.42
C SER A 566 8.46 5.69 -21.32
N TRP A 567 9.24 6.77 -21.37
CA TRP A 567 9.17 7.92 -20.47
C TRP A 567 8.96 9.20 -21.29
N PRO A 568 7.80 9.37 -21.94
CA PRO A 568 7.59 10.39 -22.98
C PRO A 568 7.57 11.84 -22.47
N TRP A 569 7.53 12.03 -21.15
CA TRP A 569 7.69 13.33 -20.49
C TRP A 569 9.15 13.73 -20.25
N GLN A 570 10.09 12.79 -20.38
CA GLN A 570 11.51 13.07 -20.18
C GLN A 570 11.98 14.09 -21.20
N ILE A 571 12.63 15.15 -20.71
CA ILE A 571 13.31 16.13 -21.56
C ILE A 571 14.81 16.09 -21.34
N SER A 572 15.55 16.49 -22.37
CA SER A 572 16.97 16.82 -22.28
C SER A 572 17.11 18.34 -22.33
N LEU A 573 17.58 18.95 -21.25
CA LEU A 573 17.91 20.36 -21.22
C LEU A 573 19.32 20.56 -21.77
N ARG A 574 19.44 21.42 -22.77
CA ARG A 574 20.67 21.62 -23.53
C ARG A 574 21.10 23.07 -23.56
N THR A 575 22.40 23.28 -23.71
CA THR A 575 22.96 24.59 -24.01
C THR A 575 22.55 25.04 -25.41
N SER A 576 22.75 26.32 -25.73
CA SER A 576 22.55 26.87 -27.08
C SER A 576 23.32 26.10 -28.17
N PHE A 577 24.47 25.51 -27.83
CA PHE A 577 25.29 24.68 -28.71
C PHE A 577 24.82 23.21 -28.82
N GLY A 578 23.72 22.83 -28.15
CA GLY A 578 23.14 21.50 -28.26
C GLY A 578 23.78 20.43 -27.36
N MET A 579 24.56 20.82 -26.36
CA MET A 579 25.17 19.90 -25.37
C MET A 579 24.19 19.64 -24.22
N HIS A 580 23.93 18.36 -23.91
CA HIS A 580 23.14 17.95 -22.75
C HIS A 580 23.86 18.27 -21.44
N PHE A 581 23.12 18.72 -20.43
CA PHE A 581 23.69 18.98 -19.10
C PHE A 581 22.72 18.78 -17.93
N CYS A 582 21.41 18.77 -18.18
CA CYS A 582 20.38 18.52 -17.17
C CYS A 582 19.19 17.78 -17.79
N GLY A 583 18.43 17.10 -16.93
CA GLY A 583 17.10 16.61 -17.21
C GLY A 583 16.01 17.63 -16.94
N GLY A 584 14.77 17.18 -17.11
CA GLY A 584 13.56 17.92 -16.84
C GLY A 584 12.35 17.07 -17.18
N THR A 585 11.17 17.64 -16.99
CA THR A 585 9.91 16.92 -17.20
C THR A 585 8.90 17.80 -17.89
N LEU A 586 8.29 17.33 -18.97
CA LEU A 586 7.14 17.99 -19.58
C LEU A 586 5.92 17.78 -18.68
N ILE A 587 5.35 18.86 -18.16
CA ILE A 587 4.17 18.83 -17.27
C ILE A 587 2.89 19.32 -17.97
N ASP A 588 3.05 20.06 -19.06
CA ASP A 588 2.01 20.58 -19.94
C ASP A 588 2.64 20.88 -21.32
N PRO A 589 1.92 20.90 -22.45
CA PRO A 589 2.51 21.12 -23.77
C PRO A 589 3.47 22.31 -23.87
N GLN A 590 3.27 23.39 -23.12
CA GLN A 590 4.17 24.56 -23.15
C GLN A 590 5.04 24.73 -21.90
N TRP A 591 5.01 23.78 -20.95
CA TRP A 591 5.69 23.92 -19.66
C TRP A 591 6.56 22.72 -19.30
N VAL A 592 7.79 23.03 -18.90
CA VAL A 592 8.76 22.05 -18.39
C VAL A 592 9.13 22.38 -16.95
N LEU A 593 9.13 21.35 -16.11
CA LEU A 593 9.63 21.39 -14.74
C LEU A 593 11.07 20.87 -14.69
N THR A 594 11.96 21.57 -14.00
CA THR A 594 13.37 21.17 -13.80
C THR A 594 13.89 21.72 -12.47
N ALA A 595 15.17 21.47 -12.15
CA ALA A 595 15.81 22.00 -10.96
C ALA A 595 16.30 23.45 -11.19
N ALA A 596 16.24 24.29 -10.15
CA ALA A 596 16.68 25.69 -10.26
C ALA A 596 18.20 25.79 -10.49
N HIS A 597 18.98 24.85 -9.97
CA HIS A 597 20.43 24.82 -10.16
C HIS A 597 20.86 24.61 -11.63
N CYS A 598 20.03 23.95 -12.44
CA CYS A 598 20.25 23.84 -13.89
C CYS A 598 20.27 25.21 -14.59
N LEU A 599 19.63 26.22 -13.98
CA LEU A 599 19.48 27.57 -14.53
C LEU A 599 20.42 28.59 -13.87
N GLN A 600 21.42 28.15 -13.10
CA GLN A 600 22.35 29.06 -12.42
C GLN A 600 23.42 29.63 -13.35
N LYS A 601 23.81 28.89 -14.40
CA LYS A 601 24.88 29.33 -15.33
C LYS A 601 24.47 30.51 -16.22
N SER A 602 23.18 30.69 -16.50
CA SER A 602 22.67 31.80 -17.32
C SER A 602 21.26 32.20 -16.88
N SER A 603 20.97 33.49 -16.90
CA SER A 603 19.61 34.02 -16.69
C SER A 603 18.87 34.27 -18.01
N TRP A 604 19.52 34.06 -19.16
CA TRP A 604 18.96 34.28 -20.49
C TRP A 604 18.20 33.04 -20.97
N PRO A 605 16.89 33.12 -21.29
CA PRO A 605 16.13 31.99 -21.83
C PRO A 605 16.76 31.38 -23.10
N SER A 606 17.32 32.22 -23.97
CA SER A 606 17.99 31.81 -25.21
C SER A 606 19.25 30.95 -25.03
N ALA A 607 19.80 30.89 -23.81
CA ALA A 607 20.92 29.99 -23.50
C ALA A 607 20.49 28.52 -23.40
N TYR A 608 19.19 28.25 -23.36
CA TYR A 608 18.59 26.95 -23.07
C TYR A 608 17.73 26.46 -24.23
N LYS A 609 17.88 25.17 -24.56
CA LYS A 609 17.01 24.46 -25.50
C LYS A 609 16.45 23.20 -24.85
N VAL A 610 15.18 22.93 -25.11
CA VAL A 610 14.46 21.75 -24.62
C VAL A 610 14.31 20.76 -25.75
N TYR A 611 14.82 19.55 -25.56
CA TYR A 611 14.71 18.45 -26.52
C TYR A 611 13.77 17.39 -25.91
N LEU A 612 12.76 16.98 -26.69
CA LEU A 612 11.69 16.06 -26.31
C LEU A 612 11.66 14.86 -27.25
N GLY A 613 11.14 13.72 -26.79
CA GLY A 613 10.90 12.53 -27.63
C GLY A 613 12.17 11.78 -28.07
N LEU A 614 13.29 12.04 -27.42
CA LEU A 614 14.59 11.36 -27.66
C LEU A 614 14.80 10.19 -26.70
N HIS A 615 15.53 9.17 -27.15
CA HIS A 615 16.03 8.06 -26.33
C HIS A 615 17.57 8.10 -26.24
N ARG A 616 18.24 8.53 -27.31
CA ARG A 616 19.69 8.74 -27.36
C ARG A 616 20.04 10.18 -27.03
N GLU A 617 21.08 10.35 -26.22
CA GLU A 617 21.64 11.66 -25.88
C GLU A 617 22.17 12.40 -27.12
N THR A 618 22.48 11.71 -28.22
CA THR A 618 22.83 12.35 -29.49
C THR A 618 21.66 13.07 -30.16
N ALA A 619 20.41 12.75 -29.78
CA ALA A 619 19.18 13.29 -30.38
C ALA A 619 19.16 13.18 -31.91
N SER A 620 19.46 11.99 -32.42
CA SER A 620 19.52 11.67 -33.85
C SER A 620 18.21 11.11 -34.40
N GLU A 621 17.20 10.88 -33.56
CA GLU A 621 15.94 10.25 -33.93
C GLU A 621 14.95 11.22 -34.59
N ALA A 622 14.08 10.69 -35.47
CA ALA A 622 13.04 11.48 -36.13
C ALA A 622 11.93 11.96 -35.18
N SER A 623 11.75 11.30 -34.04
CA SER A 623 10.79 11.67 -32.99
C SER A 623 11.17 12.93 -32.22
N VAL A 624 12.41 13.43 -32.37
CA VAL A 624 12.94 14.54 -31.58
C VAL A 624 12.24 15.85 -31.93
N GLN A 625 11.70 16.51 -30.91
CA GLN A 625 11.24 17.89 -31.00
C GLN A 625 12.21 18.82 -30.28
N LYS A 626 12.56 19.94 -30.93
CA LYS A 626 13.44 20.97 -30.38
C LYS A 626 12.60 22.23 -30.13
N ARG A 627 12.62 22.72 -28.90
CA ARG A 627 11.89 23.93 -28.48
C ARG A 627 12.86 24.90 -27.80
N ASP A 628 12.82 26.16 -28.21
CA ASP A 628 13.53 27.22 -27.49
C ASP A 628 12.74 27.60 -26.23
N VAL A 629 13.45 28.16 -25.25
CA VAL A 629 12.84 28.62 -23.99
C VAL A 629 12.51 30.11 -24.11
N GLU A 630 11.26 30.48 -23.81
CA GLU A 630 10.77 31.86 -23.83
C GLU A 630 11.04 32.56 -22.49
N LYS A 631 10.72 31.89 -21.37
CA LYS A 631 10.81 32.44 -20.02
C LYS A 631 11.30 31.41 -19.01
N LEU A 632 12.01 31.90 -18.00
CA LEU A 632 12.53 31.13 -16.87
C LEU A 632 11.85 31.61 -15.58
N PHE A 633 11.27 30.69 -14.81
CA PHE A 633 10.64 30.99 -13.52
C PHE A 633 11.30 30.13 -12.44
N LYS A 634 12.17 30.74 -11.62
CA LYS A 634 12.79 30.08 -10.46
C LYS A 634 11.90 30.29 -9.24
N GLU A 635 11.74 29.27 -8.40
CA GLU A 635 11.01 29.43 -7.15
C GLU A 635 11.75 30.43 -6.22
N PRO A 636 11.05 31.43 -5.63
CA PRO A 636 11.69 32.57 -4.96
C PRO A 636 12.33 32.26 -3.59
N HIS A 637 11.96 31.18 -2.90
CA HIS A 637 12.42 30.85 -1.54
C HIS A 637 13.67 29.96 -1.51
N ARG A 638 14.52 30.06 -2.54
CA ARG A 638 15.77 29.28 -2.70
C ARG A 638 15.52 27.77 -2.71
N VAL A 639 14.35 27.34 -3.15
CA VAL A 639 14.04 25.93 -3.40
C VAL A 639 14.59 25.56 -4.77
N ASP A 640 15.12 24.35 -4.89
CA ASP A 640 15.76 23.88 -6.11
C ASP A 640 14.77 23.40 -7.19
N ILE A 641 13.79 24.22 -7.54
CA ILE A 641 12.77 23.93 -8.56
C ILE A 641 12.53 25.15 -9.46
N ALA A 642 12.32 24.90 -10.75
CA ALA A 642 12.08 25.93 -11.75
C ALA A 642 11.15 25.46 -12.87
N LEU A 643 10.42 26.41 -13.45
CA LEU A 643 9.59 26.24 -14.64
C LEU A 643 10.24 26.92 -15.84
N LEU A 644 10.18 26.24 -16.98
CA LEU A 644 10.56 26.77 -18.29
C LEU A 644 9.30 26.87 -19.13
N LYS A 645 9.01 28.07 -19.65
CA LYS A 645 7.96 28.26 -20.66
C LYS A 645 8.59 28.10 -22.04
N LEU A 646 8.06 27.20 -22.85
CA LEU A 646 8.53 26.97 -24.21
C LEU A 646 8.04 28.08 -25.16
N SER A 647 8.85 28.47 -26.14
CA SER A 647 8.47 29.47 -27.16
C SER A 647 7.32 29.03 -28.06
N SER A 648 7.12 27.71 -28.18
CA SER A 648 5.99 27.10 -28.85
C SER A 648 5.60 25.81 -28.12
N PRO A 649 4.30 25.45 -28.06
CA PRO A 649 3.86 24.19 -27.47
C PRO A 649 4.52 22.99 -28.15
N ALA A 650 4.84 21.96 -27.36
CA ALA A 650 5.22 20.64 -27.83
C ALA A 650 4.03 19.97 -28.55
N ILE A 651 4.32 19.24 -29.62
CA ILE A 651 3.31 18.46 -30.34
C ILE A 651 3.13 17.16 -29.58
N ILE A 652 1.98 16.96 -28.95
CA ILE A 652 1.70 15.76 -28.18
C ILE A 652 1.43 14.58 -29.14
N ASN A 653 2.19 13.49 -28.96
CA ASN A 653 2.11 12.28 -29.76
C ASN A 653 2.60 11.06 -28.94
N ASP A 654 2.68 9.87 -29.54
CA ASP A 654 3.07 8.64 -28.83
C ASP A 654 4.44 8.73 -28.12
N HIS A 655 5.33 9.62 -28.55
CA HIS A 655 6.70 9.79 -28.05
C HIS A 655 6.87 10.99 -27.12
N VAL A 656 5.87 11.89 -27.07
CA VAL A 656 5.89 13.14 -26.28
C VAL A 656 4.55 13.34 -25.60
N ILE A 657 4.48 13.06 -24.29
CA ILE A 657 3.28 13.09 -23.47
C ILE A 657 3.67 13.68 -22.11
N PRO A 658 2.93 14.65 -21.55
CA PRO A 658 3.25 15.22 -20.24
C PRO A 658 3.06 14.21 -19.11
N VAL A 659 3.76 14.41 -17.99
CA VAL A 659 3.54 13.64 -16.75
C VAL A 659 2.38 14.25 -15.95
N CYS A 660 1.72 13.45 -15.09
CA CYS A 660 0.75 14.02 -14.16
C CYS A 660 1.42 14.68 -12.95
N LEU A 661 0.80 15.76 -12.46
CA LEU A 661 1.20 16.41 -11.21
C LEU A 661 0.45 15.82 -10.00
N PRO A 662 1.09 15.75 -8.83
CA PRO A 662 0.50 15.20 -7.61
C PRO A 662 -0.56 16.13 -7.01
N ARG A 663 -1.37 15.58 -6.10
CA ARG A 663 -2.25 16.39 -5.25
C ARG A 663 -1.40 17.29 -4.34
N GLU A 664 -1.89 18.49 -4.09
CA GLU A 664 -1.22 19.46 -3.21
C GLU A 664 -0.95 18.86 -1.81
N ASN A 665 0.27 19.07 -1.30
CA ASN A 665 0.75 18.60 0.00
C ASN A 665 0.66 17.08 0.24
N SER A 666 0.44 16.26 -0.80
CA SER A 666 0.46 14.81 -0.68
C SER A 666 1.86 14.28 -0.30
N VAL A 667 1.89 13.27 0.57
CA VAL A 667 3.11 12.59 1.02
C VAL A 667 2.96 11.10 0.75
N LEU A 668 3.95 10.52 0.06
CA LEU A 668 3.99 9.09 -0.25
C LEU A 668 4.23 8.25 1.00
N GLY A 669 3.60 7.07 1.06
CA GLY A 669 3.68 6.15 2.19
C GLY A 669 4.92 5.26 2.21
N GLY A 670 5.66 5.18 1.09
CA GLY A 670 6.84 4.34 0.94
C GLY A 670 6.56 2.93 0.40
N ARG A 671 5.30 2.63 0.03
CA ARG A 671 4.92 1.40 -0.69
C ARG A 671 4.89 1.60 -2.21
N GLU A 672 4.91 2.84 -2.66
CA GLU A 672 4.77 3.22 -4.06
C GLU A 672 6.07 2.92 -4.82
N GLU A 673 5.93 2.29 -5.99
CA GLU A 673 7.04 2.01 -6.88
C GLU A 673 7.36 3.29 -7.67
N CYS A 674 8.50 3.90 -7.34
CA CYS A 674 8.97 5.13 -7.96
C CYS A 674 10.23 4.88 -8.79
N TYR A 675 10.34 5.63 -9.87
CA TYR A 675 11.36 5.50 -10.89
C TYR A 675 11.99 6.85 -11.19
N VAL A 676 13.31 6.84 -11.37
CA VAL A 676 14.07 7.96 -11.91
C VAL A 676 14.60 7.60 -13.28
N THR A 677 14.61 8.60 -14.16
CA THR A 677 15.05 8.47 -15.54
C THR A 677 16.01 9.58 -15.92
N GLY A 678 17.02 9.24 -16.72
CA GLY A 678 18.00 10.21 -17.19
C GLY A 678 19.18 9.61 -17.95
N TRP A 679 20.10 10.50 -18.36
CA TRP A 679 21.30 10.19 -19.15
C TRP A 679 22.60 10.49 -18.36
N GLY A 680 22.53 10.58 -17.03
CA GLY A 680 23.64 10.98 -16.16
C GLY A 680 24.93 10.16 -16.32
N ASP A 681 25.95 10.51 -15.53
CA ASP A 681 27.31 9.97 -15.65
C ASP A 681 27.32 8.44 -15.47
N THR A 682 27.36 7.75 -16.60
CA THR A 682 27.19 6.31 -16.74
C THR A 682 28.51 5.61 -17.10
N LYS A 683 29.63 6.34 -17.08
CA LYS A 683 30.94 5.81 -17.44
C LYS A 683 31.24 4.50 -16.72
N GLY A 684 31.49 3.45 -17.51
CA GLY A 684 31.83 2.13 -16.99
C GLY A 684 30.64 1.24 -16.60
N THR A 685 29.40 1.69 -16.79
CA THR A 685 28.18 0.92 -16.44
C THR A 685 27.46 0.30 -17.65
N GLY A 686 27.92 0.60 -18.87
CA GLY A 686 27.34 0.11 -20.14
C GLY A 686 26.06 0.87 -20.54
N GLY A 687 25.80 0.98 -21.86
CA GLY A 687 24.64 1.73 -22.36
C GLY A 687 24.82 3.26 -22.39
N ASP A 688 26.06 3.72 -22.53
CA ASP A 688 26.41 5.15 -22.59
C ASP A 688 25.61 5.86 -23.71
N GLY A 689 25.06 7.03 -23.38
CA GLY A 689 24.27 7.84 -24.31
C GLY A 689 22.84 7.33 -24.56
N TYR A 690 22.35 6.31 -23.86
CA TYR A 690 20.95 5.88 -23.88
C TYR A 690 20.21 6.27 -22.60
N LEU A 691 18.91 6.56 -22.71
CA LEU A 691 18.08 6.89 -21.56
C LEU A 691 17.98 5.67 -20.64
N LYS A 692 18.30 5.85 -19.37
CA LYS A 692 18.19 4.80 -18.35
C LYS A 692 17.01 5.04 -17.42
N GLU A 693 16.62 3.97 -16.76
CA GLU A 693 15.62 3.96 -15.69
C GLU A 693 16.10 3.11 -14.51
N THR A 694 15.69 3.49 -13.30
CA THR A 694 15.91 2.69 -12.09
C THR A 694 14.76 2.91 -11.12
N GLY A 695 14.28 1.82 -10.51
CA GLY A 695 13.24 1.84 -9.49
C GLY A 695 13.80 1.72 -8.07
N PHE A 696 13.33 2.55 -7.15
CA PHE A 696 13.67 2.45 -5.72
C PHE A 696 12.55 3.01 -4.82
N PRO A 697 12.49 2.58 -3.54
CA PRO A 697 11.42 2.99 -2.65
C PRO A 697 11.62 4.45 -2.20
N VAL A 698 10.50 5.11 -1.91
CA VAL A 698 10.51 6.40 -1.20
C VAL A 698 10.73 6.14 0.28
N ILE A 699 11.63 6.90 0.87
CA ILE A 699 12.00 6.82 2.27
C ILE A 699 11.39 8.03 2.97
N GLU A 700 10.58 7.82 4.01
CA GLU A 700 10.01 8.93 4.78
C GLU A 700 11.17 9.76 5.37
N ASN A 701 11.07 11.08 5.26
CA ASN A 701 12.01 12.06 5.80
C ASN A 701 12.49 11.78 7.24
N LYS A 702 11.66 11.23 8.13
CA LYS A 702 11.97 10.79 9.50
C LYS A 702 13.03 9.71 9.50
N ILE A 703 12.85 8.68 8.67
CA ILE A 703 13.82 7.61 8.46
C ILE A 703 15.07 8.18 7.80
N CYS A 704 14.89 8.97 6.73
CA CYS A 704 15.98 9.57 5.98
C CYS A 704 16.84 10.54 6.81
N ASN A 705 16.25 11.19 7.81
CA ASN A 705 16.94 12.10 8.73
C ASN A 705 17.55 11.41 9.95
N ARG A 706 17.46 10.07 10.09
CA ARG A 706 18.18 9.37 11.14
C ARG A 706 19.70 9.62 10.98
N PRO A 707 20.48 9.57 12.08
CA PRO A 707 21.91 9.86 12.06
C PRO A 707 22.70 8.98 11.10
N GLU A 708 22.23 7.74 10.87
CA GLU A 708 22.87 6.78 9.97
C GLU A 708 22.75 7.15 8.49
N PHE A 709 21.78 8.00 8.12
CA PHE A 709 21.50 8.41 6.74
C PHE A 709 21.94 9.85 6.48
N LEU A 710 21.00 10.81 6.46
CA LEU A 710 21.25 12.22 6.15
C LEU A 710 21.27 13.13 7.38
N ASN A 711 21.06 12.60 8.59
CA ASN A 711 21.28 13.27 9.88
C ASN A 711 20.63 14.67 9.97
N GLY A 712 19.31 14.73 9.83
CA GLY A 712 18.52 15.95 9.98
C GLY A 712 18.62 16.97 8.83
N ARG A 713 19.31 16.66 7.73
CA ARG A 713 19.52 17.60 6.61
C ARG A 713 18.30 17.77 5.70
N VAL A 714 17.39 16.81 5.66
CA VAL A 714 16.25 16.77 4.73
C VAL A 714 15.08 17.54 5.30
N LYS A 715 14.60 18.53 4.56
CA LYS A 715 13.52 19.45 4.95
C LYS A 715 12.16 18.94 4.52
N LYS A 716 11.08 19.55 5.05
CA LYS A 716 9.68 19.16 4.75
C LYS A 716 9.34 19.23 3.25
N HIS A 717 9.94 20.16 2.52
CA HIS A 717 9.74 20.35 1.08
C HIS A 717 10.67 19.49 0.21
N GLU A 718 11.39 18.55 0.83
CA GLU A 718 12.21 17.56 0.16
C GLU A 718 11.65 16.17 0.45
N LEU A 719 12.02 15.21 -0.37
CA LEU A 719 11.74 13.78 -0.16
C LEU A 719 13.00 12.98 -0.47
N CYS A 720 13.13 11.83 0.19
CA CYS A 720 14.20 10.89 -0.08
C CYS A 720 13.68 9.69 -0.86
N ALA A 721 14.46 9.25 -1.83
CA ALA A 721 14.18 8.01 -2.54
C ALA A 721 15.52 7.36 -2.92
N GLY A 722 15.63 6.05 -2.74
CA GLY A 722 16.88 5.36 -3.02
C GLY A 722 16.94 3.99 -2.34
N ASN A 723 17.92 3.19 -2.76
CA ASN A 723 18.19 1.91 -2.12
C ASN A 723 19.09 2.13 -0.89
N ILE A 724 18.60 1.78 0.29
CA ILE A 724 19.37 1.91 1.54
C ILE A 724 20.65 1.06 1.54
N HIS A 725 20.71 -0.01 0.74
CA HIS A 725 21.89 -0.87 0.60
C HIS A 725 22.92 -0.34 -0.43
N GLY A 726 22.63 0.78 -1.09
CA GLY A 726 23.46 1.32 -2.18
C GLY A 726 23.26 0.58 -3.52
N GLY A 727 24.15 0.86 -4.48
CA GLY A 727 24.20 0.19 -5.79
C GLY A 727 23.53 0.95 -6.96
N THR A 728 22.43 1.65 -6.70
CA THR A 728 21.73 2.49 -7.70
C THR A 728 21.24 3.79 -7.08
N ASP A 729 21.49 4.92 -7.74
CA ASP A 729 20.99 6.24 -7.35
C ASP A 729 21.00 7.18 -8.56
N SER A 730 20.29 8.30 -8.46
CA SER A 730 20.39 9.40 -9.43
C SER A 730 21.77 10.05 -9.37
N CYS A 731 22.36 10.37 -10.52
CA CYS A 731 23.72 10.89 -10.61
C CYS A 731 23.84 12.25 -11.28
N GLN A 732 25.07 12.77 -11.32
CA GLN A 732 25.40 13.97 -12.10
C GLN A 732 24.91 13.81 -13.54
N GLY A 733 24.18 14.81 -14.05
CA GLY A 733 23.52 14.77 -15.37
C GLY A 733 22.04 14.37 -15.34
N ASP A 734 21.58 13.70 -14.28
CA ASP A 734 20.14 13.46 -14.04
C ASP A 734 19.46 14.63 -13.32
N SER A 735 20.26 15.63 -12.89
CA SER A 735 19.81 16.88 -12.28
C SER A 735 18.60 17.49 -12.98
N GLY A 736 17.56 17.81 -12.23
CA GLY A 736 16.29 18.33 -12.76
C GLY A 736 15.38 17.27 -13.39
N GLY A 737 15.84 16.03 -13.57
CA GLY A 737 15.05 14.91 -14.06
C GLY A 737 13.95 14.47 -13.08
N PRO A 738 12.96 13.70 -13.57
CA PRO A 738 11.80 13.32 -12.77
C PRO A 738 12.08 12.16 -11.80
N LEU A 739 11.44 12.22 -10.64
CA LEU A 739 11.06 11.04 -9.87
C LEU A 739 9.55 10.85 -10.03
N VAL A 740 9.17 9.84 -10.80
CA VAL A 740 7.76 9.48 -11.03
C VAL A 740 7.38 8.25 -10.24
N CYS A 741 6.19 8.25 -9.66
CA CYS A 741 5.65 7.10 -8.96
C CYS A 741 4.40 6.61 -9.69
N LEU A 742 4.23 5.31 -9.77
CA LEU A 742 3.02 4.72 -10.33
C LEU A 742 1.87 4.93 -9.33
N ASP A 743 0.90 5.75 -9.71
CA ASP A 743 -0.35 5.99 -8.98
C ASP A 743 -1.50 5.46 -9.84
N GLN A 744 -2.07 4.33 -9.42
CA GLN A 744 -3.08 3.58 -10.16
C GLN A 744 -2.59 3.09 -11.54
N ASP A 745 -2.94 3.79 -12.61
CA ASP A 745 -2.62 3.45 -14.01
C ASP A 745 -1.81 4.53 -14.74
N LYS A 746 -1.26 5.48 -13.98
CA LYS A 746 -0.52 6.63 -14.51
C LYS A 746 0.69 6.96 -13.64
N PHE A 747 1.70 7.53 -14.27
CA PHE A 747 2.86 8.05 -13.57
C PHE A 747 2.63 9.50 -13.14
N VAL A 748 2.86 9.74 -11.85
CA VAL A 748 2.74 11.06 -11.22
C VAL A 748 4.12 11.51 -10.77
N GLN A 749 4.51 12.73 -11.10
CA GLN A 749 5.81 13.27 -10.71
C GLN A 749 5.80 13.77 -9.26
N HIS A 750 6.33 12.96 -8.35
CA HIS A 750 6.42 13.35 -6.94
C HIS A 750 7.72 14.10 -6.60
N GLY A 751 8.78 13.91 -7.40
CA GLY A 751 10.07 14.53 -7.15
C GLY A 751 10.73 15.16 -8.38
N VAL A 752 11.60 16.14 -8.11
CA VAL A 752 12.59 16.68 -9.06
C VAL A 752 13.98 16.42 -8.49
N THR A 753 14.85 15.79 -9.28
CA THR A 753 16.21 15.43 -8.88
C THR A 753 17.02 16.68 -8.53
N SER A 754 17.49 16.77 -7.28
CA SER A 754 18.09 18.00 -6.73
C SER A 754 19.53 17.80 -6.26
N TRP A 755 19.76 17.01 -5.21
CA TRP A 755 21.10 16.81 -4.64
C TRP A 755 21.27 15.44 -3.97
N GLY A 756 22.52 15.08 -3.69
CA GLY A 756 22.88 13.88 -2.94
C GLY A 756 24.30 14.01 -2.36
N LEU A 757 24.62 13.21 -1.33
CA LEU A 757 25.97 13.19 -0.73
C LEU A 757 26.97 12.29 -1.48
N GLY A 758 26.51 11.63 -2.55
CA GLY A 758 27.28 10.77 -3.44
C GLY A 758 26.37 9.76 -4.13
N CYS A 759 26.64 9.45 -5.39
CA CYS A 759 25.87 8.47 -6.17
C CYS A 759 25.97 7.06 -5.59
N ALA A 760 24.83 6.40 -5.47
CA ALA A 760 24.70 4.95 -5.27
C ALA A 760 25.41 4.44 -4.01
N GLN A 761 25.66 5.33 -3.05
CA GLN A 761 26.31 4.98 -1.79
C GLN A 761 25.31 4.32 -0.84
N PRO A 762 25.69 3.22 -0.16
CA PRO A 762 24.88 2.66 0.91
C PRO A 762 24.53 3.73 1.94
N MET A 763 23.29 3.70 2.43
CA MET A 763 22.75 4.61 3.45
C MET A 763 22.72 6.10 3.05
N LYS A 764 22.91 6.43 1.77
CA LYS A 764 22.85 7.81 1.25
C LYS A 764 21.84 7.88 0.09
N PRO A 765 20.53 7.91 0.40
CA PRO A 765 19.53 8.04 -0.67
C PRO A 765 19.62 9.41 -1.35
N GLY A 766 19.20 9.47 -2.60
CA GLY A 766 19.02 10.72 -3.34
C GLY A 766 17.94 11.59 -2.71
N VAL A 767 18.15 12.91 -2.77
CA VAL A 767 17.20 13.92 -2.28
C VAL A 767 16.58 14.66 -3.44
N TYR A 768 15.26 14.73 -3.42
CA TYR A 768 14.43 15.30 -4.47
C TYR A 768 13.60 16.45 -3.88
N VAL A 769 13.33 17.48 -4.67
CA VAL A 769 12.31 18.48 -4.30
C VAL A 769 10.94 17.80 -4.32
N ARG A 770 10.15 17.97 -3.26
CA ARG A 770 8.80 17.43 -3.14
C ARG A 770 7.80 18.28 -3.93
N VAL A 771 7.43 17.83 -5.13
CA VAL A 771 6.59 18.58 -6.06
C VAL A 771 5.23 18.95 -5.47
N SER A 772 4.64 18.08 -4.64
CA SER A 772 3.32 18.32 -4.03
C SER A 772 3.25 19.60 -3.19
N ASN A 773 4.35 20.06 -2.60
CA ASN A 773 4.41 21.31 -1.84
C ASN A 773 4.41 22.56 -2.73
N TYR A 774 4.68 22.41 -4.04
CA TYR A 774 4.83 23.51 -4.99
C TYR A 774 3.72 23.56 -6.04
N ILE A 775 2.69 22.71 -5.93
CA ILE A 775 1.54 22.72 -6.82
C ILE A 775 0.85 24.10 -6.89
N PRO A 776 0.64 24.84 -5.78
CA PRO A 776 0.06 26.18 -5.86
C PRO A 776 0.92 27.16 -6.66
N TRP A 777 2.25 27.11 -6.47
CA TRP A 777 3.19 27.94 -7.22
C TRP A 777 3.21 27.57 -8.71
N ILE A 778 3.28 26.28 -9.04
CA ILE A 778 3.27 25.78 -10.43
C ILE A 778 2.01 26.27 -11.14
N LYS A 779 0.83 26.04 -10.56
CA LYS A 779 -0.46 26.46 -11.14
C LYS A 779 -0.54 27.98 -11.31
N SER A 780 -0.16 28.74 -10.29
CA SER A 780 -0.18 30.20 -10.35
C SER A 780 0.71 30.76 -11.47
N ILE A 781 1.91 30.19 -11.67
CA ILE A 781 2.78 30.62 -12.76
C ILE A 781 2.19 30.25 -14.13
N MET A 782 1.66 29.03 -14.28
CA MET A 782 1.06 28.55 -15.53
C MET A 782 -0.21 29.31 -15.92
N GLU A 783 -1.00 29.76 -14.95
CA GLU A 783 -2.25 30.51 -15.19
C GLU A 783 -1.99 31.98 -15.54
N ASN A 784 -0.94 32.59 -14.98
CA ASN A 784 -0.67 34.04 -15.10
C ASN A 784 0.32 34.42 -16.20
N ASN A 785 0.89 33.45 -16.94
CA ASN A 785 1.94 33.70 -17.92
C ASN A 785 1.73 32.90 -19.19
#